data_AF-A0A1B0D3C3-F1
#
_entry.id   AF-A0A1B0D3C3-F1
#
_cell.length_a   1.000
_cell.length_b   1.000
_cell.length_c   1.000
_cell.angle_alpha   90.00
_cell.angle_beta   90.00
_cell.angle_gamma   90.00
#
_symmetry.space_group_name_H-M   'P 1'
#
loop_
_entity.id
_entity.type
_entity.pdbx_description
1 polymer ?
#
loop_
_entity_poly.entity_id
_entity_poly.type
_entity_poly.pdbx_seq_one_letter_code
_entity_poly.pdbx_strand_id
1 'polypeptide(L)'
;MSKLLNFSKHSVIFFTSFSLDRKKMGKGKFSCSNPVPNGFHDPSGSLTLHDFKFWPEAVRTTPETTCEAFTLSLMIFSRVKGRNVFATLFPREIVAPDKRQVDPEEEIIVVSARMDTASMFDGEGAGAMGSLVPYAVLMQTAHLLAKLLPQKPETQTNVLFILFNGESFDYIGSQRFVWDLQHGEFPYKSHQTKPLSLDNIKFLVDLGVMDTLNLLNLYHATDFPWASQFGQLMTKYSSKFDMNITTINRMQGNLPPTSGQSFLRENLNFPAVVVNSPPTNRFYHSIFDDEFNINYIYANTSKNFLTLEDLKSPSAHFTNDSIQIGIRNIASILGFSLYEMITKKEYEDTLGASAVYSDEFLYCFLISAQCPILNAIVTDNATLYPYPPPRYISVHRTSNQRSVIYTHGIFGLTVGQKLDGVARENCTIPPRIWYPGFGRHGECHLTTQNISLAISPAFKDTNYNWTSGRYSTWTESTWSAISARIFLRPSTHHEALTLALGLTIMITEVPILLFLPIFCIERGYLKPMRFQAAGTLLAGELALSQGWAINLGGGFHHCSGDKGGGFCAYADISLLIRKLMTDPYGIRRIMIVDLDAHQGNGHERDFMDDDRVFILDMYNASIYPRDKEAKVAIRRKVELRPFTQDREYLHKLRTNLDAALAEFSPEVIVYNAGTDILDGDPLGALAVSPDGVIQRDEEVFRRAISAKIPIVMLLSGGYLRSAATVIANSILNLSAKGLLPRRH
;
A
#
# COMPACT_ATOMS: atom_id res chain seq x y z
N MET A 1 -19.48 -15.75 -22.50
CA MET A 1 -20.47 -14.86 -21.84
C MET A 1 -20.34 -14.81 -20.31
N SER A 2 -19.37 -15.50 -19.68
CA SER A 2 -19.17 -15.54 -18.22
C SER A 2 -18.13 -14.55 -17.65
N LYS A 3 -17.58 -13.63 -18.46
CA LYS A 3 -16.56 -12.64 -18.03
C LYS A 3 -17.10 -11.22 -17.77
N LEU A 4 -18.42 -10.99 -17.83
CA LEU A 4 -19.00 -9.64 -17.76
C LEU A 4 -19.49 -9.17 -16.37
N LEU A 5 -19.28 -9.94 -15.29
CA LEU A 5 -19.75 -9.59 -13.94
C LEU A 5 -18.69 -9.77 -12.84
N ASN A 6 -17.45 -9.37 -13.12
CA ASN A 6 -16.49 -9.03 -12.07
C ASN A 6 -16.26 -7.52 -12.12
N PHE A 7 -17.12 -6.73 -11.46
CA PHE A 7 -16.76 -5.38 -11.07
C PHE A 7 -15.73 -5.48 -9.95
N SER A 8 -14.46 -5.64 -10.31
CA SER A 8 -13.35 -5.42 -9.40
C SER A 8 -13.31 -3.94 -9.02
N LYS A 9 -13.04 -3.66 -7.74
CA LYS A 9 -12.85 -2.31 -7.21
C LYS A 9 -11.56 -1.75 -7.80
N HIS A 10 -11.62 -1.17 -8.99
CA HIS A 10 -10.47 -0.56 -9.65
C HIS A 10 -10.73 0.93 -9.88
N SER A 11 -9.79 1.75 -9.44
CA SER A 11 -9.81 3.20 -9.58
C SER A 11 -9.41 3.57 -11.00
N VAL A 12 -10.10 4.51 -11.65
CA VAL A 12 -9.66 5.08 -12.93
C VAL A 12 -8.62 6.17 -12.65
N ILE A 13 -7.43 6.03 -13.22
CA ILE A 13 -6.37 7.04 -13.08
C ILE A 13 -6.70 8.22 -13.99
N PHE A 14 -6.73 9.43 -13.41
CA PHE A 14 -6.82 10.67 -14.17
C PHE A 14 -5.51 11.41 -14.06
N PHE A 15 -4.92 11.64 -15.22
CA PHE A 15 -3.59 12.17 -15.43
C PHE A 15 -3.72 13.53 -16.13
N THR A 16 -3.05 14.57 -15.63
CA THR A 16 -2.89 15.84 -16.37
C THR A 16 -1.46 15.98 -16.89
N SER A 17 -1.25 15.86 -18.21
CA SER A 17 -0.04 16.34 -18.90
C SER A 17 -0.30 17.68 -19.56
N PHE A 18 0.72 18.54 -19.62
CA PHE A 18 0.63 19.82 -20.32
C PHE A 18 1.27 19.70 -21.70
N SER A 19 0.45 19.75 -22.75
CA SER A 19 0.86 20.18 -24.09
C SER A 19 -0.15 21.20 -24.58
N LEU A 20 0.34 22.37 -24.98
CA LEU A 20 -0.48 23.48 -25.45
C LEU A 20 -1.04 23.15 -26.84
N ASP A 21 -2.30 22.69 -26.89
CA ASP A 21 -3.12 22.99 -28.05
C ASP A 21 -4.56 23.33 -27.62
N ARG A 22 -4.90 24.62 -27.74
CA ARG A 22 -6.20 25.17 -27.34
C ARG A 22 -7.25 24.74 -28.36
N LYS A 23 -8.00 23.67 -28.12
CA LYS A 23 -9.37 23.55 -28.65
C LYS A 23 -10.36 22.98 -27.62
N LYS A 24 -11.38 23.79 -27.37
CA LYS A 24 -12.60 23.59 -26.57
C LYS A 24 -12.99 22.13 -26.33
N MET A 25 -13.10 21.73 -25.07
CA MET A 25 -14.02 20.66 -24.66
C MET A 25 -15.02 21.22 -23.65
N GLY A 26 -16.31 21.03 -23.97
CA GLY A 26 -17.44 21.56 -23.21
C GLY A 26 -17.66 20.81 -21.90
N LYS A 27 -18.31 21.48 -20.95
CA LYS A 27 -18.83 20.89 -19.71
C LYS A 27 -19.89 19.84 -20.03
N GLY A 28 -19.49 18.58 -20.17
CA GLY A 28 -20.41 17.45 -20.24
C GLY A 28 -20.84 17.00 -18.84
N LYS A 29 -22.03 17.40 -18.40
CA LYS A 29 -22.76 16.68 -17.35
C LYS A 29 -23.33 15.41 -17.98
N PHE A 30 -22.74 14.25 -17.71
CA PHE A 30 -23.41 12.98 -17.97
C PHE A 30 -24.39 12.69 -16.84
N SER A 31 -25.64 13.12 -17.01
CA SER A 31 -26.79 12.58 -16.29
C SER A 31 -27.41 11.52 -17.19
N CYS A 32 -27.21 10.23 -16.88
CA CYS A 32 -28.04 9.18 -17.44
C CYS A 32 -29.37 9.17 -16.70
N SER A 33 -30.26 10.08 -17.09
CA SER A 33 -31.68 10.07 -16.69
C SER A 33 -32.50 9.80 -17.94
N ASN A 34 -32.63 8.52 -18.31
CA ASN A 34 -33.71 8.12 -19.22
C ASN A 34 -34.99 7.91 -18.39
N PRO A 35 -36.15 8.40 -18.85
CA PRO A 35 -37.42 8.03 -18.26
C PRO A 35 -37.63 6.52 -18.40
N VAL A 36 -37.85 5.84 -17.28
CA VAL A 36 -38.17 4.41 -17.25
C VAL A 36 -39.58 4.22 -17.83
N PRO A 37 -39.81 3.33 -18.80
CA PRO A 37 -41.15 3.02 -19.27
C PRO A 37 -41.98 2.43 -18.13
N ASN A 38 -43.28 2.77 -18.08
CA ASN A 38 -44.25 2.20 -17.14
C ASN A 38 -44.22 0.66 -17.20
N GLY A 39 -43.56 0.02 -16.22
CA GLY A 39 -43.44 -1.44 -16.19
C GLY A 39 -42.44 -2.03 -15.20
N PHE A 40 -41.54 -1.25 -14.60
CA PHE A 40 -40.67 -1.75 -13.53
C PHE A 40 -41.34 -1.58 -12.16
N HIS A 41 -41.64 -2.70 -11.50
CA HIS A 41 -41.97 -2.72 -10.07
C HIS A 41 -40.70 -2.40 -9.24
N ASP A 42 -40.80 -1.45 -8.31
CA ASP A 42 -39.73 -1.10 -7.36
C ASP A 42 -39.29 -2.31 -6.49
N PRO A 43 -38.02 -2.42 -6.03
CA PRO A 43 -36.95 -1.41 -6.06
C PRO A 43 -35.89 -1.66 -7.16
N SER A 44 -35.38 -0.56 -7.73
CA SER A 44 -34.29 -0.59 -8.71
C SER A 44 -32.89 -0.62 -8.05
N GLY A 45 -32.00 -1.48 -8.57
CA GLY A 45 -30.61 -1.55 -8.12
C GLY A 45 -29.86 -0.24 -8.41
N SER A 46 -29.19 0.31 -7.40
CA SER A 46 -28.38 1.53 -7.53
C SER A 46 -26.92 1.24 -7.22
N LEU A 47 -26.02 1.86 -8.00
CA LEU A 47 -24.59 1.85 -7.76
C LEU A 47 -24.16 3.24 -7.31
N THR A 48 -23.50 3.35 -6.15
CA THR A 48 -22.79 4.58 -5.77
C THR A 48 -21.29 4.31 -5.80
N LEU A 49 -20.60 5.12 -6.59
CA LEU A 49 -19.14 5.18 -6.64
C LEU A 49 -18.69 6.34 -5.75
N HIS A 50 -17.97 6.03 -4.68
CA HIS A 50 -17.30 7.04 -3.87
C HIS A 50 -15.86 7.20 -4.38
N ASP A 51 -15.69 8.14 -5.31
CA ASP A 51 -14.40 8.59 -5.84
C ASP A 51 -14.29 10.11 -5.63
N PHE A 52 -13.99 10.53 -4.40
CA PHE A 52 -13.92 11.94 -4.02
C PHE A 52 -12.52 12.49 -4.28
N LYS A 53 -12.33 13.12 -5.44
CA LYS A 53 -11.07 13.76 -5.83
C LYS A 53 -11.09 15.23 -5.44
N PHE A 54 -10.03 15.70 -4.79
CA PHE A 54 -9.82 17.13 -4.55
C PHE A 54 -9.25 17.76 -5.83
N TRP A 55 -10.03 18.60 -6.50
CA TRP A 55 -9.64 19.26 -7.77
C TRP A 55 -9.79 20.78 -7.65
N PRO A 56 -8.69 21.54 -7.56
CA PRO A 56 -8.62 22.91 -8.05
C PRO A 56 -8.02 22.94 -9.47
N GLU A 57 -8.41 23.92 -10.29
CA GLU A 57 -7.89 24.10 -11.65
C GLU A 57 -6.35 24.25 -11.66
N ALA A 58 -5.68 23.32 -12.36
CA ALA A 58 -4.29 23.38 -12.82
C ALA A 58 -3.16 23.41 -11.77
N VAL A 59 -2.03 22.77 -12.12
CA VAL A 59 -0.72 22.84 -11.43
C VAL A 59 -0.05 24.24 -11.57
N ARG A 60 -0.84 25.31 -11.70
CA ARG A 60 -0.37 26.70 -11.60
C ARG A 60 -0.50 27.27 -10.19
N THR A 61 -1.27 26.62 -9.32
CA THR A 61 -1.15 26.88 -7.89
C THR A 61 0.18 26.29 -7.45
N THR A 62 1.10 27.18 -7.08
CA THR A 62 2.48 26.88 -6.69
C THR A 62 2.54 25.77 -5.63
N PRO A 63 3.71 25.12 -5.43
CA PRO A 63 3.99 24.37 -4.20
C PRO A 63 3.77 25.20 -2.92
N GLU A 64 3.55 26.51 -3.02
CA GLU A 64 3.27 27.40 -1.90
C GLU A 64 1.87 27.18 -1.29
N THR A 65 0.85 26.72 -2.04
CA THR A 65 -0.44 26.38 -1.41
C THR A 65 -0.38 25.13 -0.52
N THR A 66 0.69 24.33 -0.62
CA THR A 66 0.98 23.25 0.33
C THR A 66 1.90 23.70 1.48
N CYS A 67 2.57 24.85 1.36
CA CYS A 67 3.37 25.43 2.46
C CYS A 67 2.57 26.44 3.32
N GLU A 68 1.51 27.06 2.80
CA GLU A 68 0.72 28.07 3.54
C GLU A 68 -0.60 27.55 4.15
N ALA A 69 -0.83 26.24 4.18
CA ALA A 69 -2.00 25.65 4.85
C ALA A 69 -1.76 25.48 6.37
N PHE A 70 -2.27 26.43 7.14
CA PHE A 70 -2.33 26.46 8.61
C PHE A 70 -2.71 25.10 9.26
N THR A 71 -1.87 24.66 10.22
CA THR A 71 -2.15 23.76 11.37
C THR A 71 -2.75 22.35 11.16
N LEU A 72 -3.17 21.95 9.97
CA LEU A 72 -3.44 20.56 9.60
C LEU A 72 -3.06 20.35 8.12
N SER A 73 -1.86 19.80 7.88
CA SER A 73 -1.33 19.59 6.53
C SER A 73 -2.08 18.46 5.79
N LEU A 74 -3.19 18.78 5.13
CA LEU A 74 -3.77 17.91 4.09
C LEU A 74 -2.96 18.08 2.79
N MET A 75 -2.10 17.12 2.45
CA MET A 75 -1.45 17.08 1.13
C MET A 75 -2.48 16.71 0.06
N ILE A 76 -2.79 17.62 -0.86
CA ILE A 76 -3.80 17.41 -1.91
C ILE A 76 -3.23 16.59 -3.08
N PHE A 77 -2.00 16.88 -3.50
CA PHE A 77 -1.29 16.19 -4.59
C PHE A 77 0.07 15.67 -4.12
N SER A 78 0.49 14.53 -4.66
CA SER A 78 1.83 13.96 -4.41
C SER A 78 2.61 13.78 -5.70
N ARG A 79 3.92 14.02 -5.63
CA ARG A 79 4.84 13.89 -6.77
C ARG A 79 5.02 12.41 -7.10
N VAL A 80 4.80 12.02 -8.36
CA VAL A 80 5.07 10.64 -8.81
C VAL A 80 6.55 10.34 -8.58
N LYS A 81 6.83 9.31 -7.76
CA LYS A 81 8.19 8.95 -7.34
C LYS A 81 8.35 7.43 -7.31
N GLY A 82 9.33 6.96 -8.06
CA GLY A 82 9.74 5.57 -8.09
C GLY A 82 11.21 5.39 -7.71
N ARG A 83 11.72 4.21 -8.07
CA ARG A 83 13.14 3.88 -7.99
C ARG A 83 13.51 3.13 -9.26
N ASN A 84 14.60 3.54 -9.90
CA ASN A 84 15.27 2.74 -10.90
C ASN A 84 16.03 1.63 -10.16
N VAL A 85 16.21 0.48 -10.79
CA VAL A 85 17.00 -0.62 -10.24
C VAL A 85 18.16 -0.87 -11.19
N PHE A 86 19.37 -0.99 -10.67
CA PHE A 86 20.55 -1.21 -11.50
C PHE A 86 21.50 -2.20 -10.86
N ALA A 87 22.38 -2.81 -11.64
CA ALA A 87 23.48 -3.65 -11.17
C ALA A 87 24.68 -3.51 -12.11
N THR A 88 25.89 -3.53 -11.55
CA THR A 88 27.11 -3.60 -12.36
C THR A 88 27.58 -5.04 -12.49
N LEU A 89 28.07 -5.43 -13.66
CA LEU A 89 28.57 -6.79 -13.89
C LEU A 89 29.72 -7.13 -12.92
N PHE A 90 30.63 -6.18 -12.71
CA PHE A 90 31.70 -6.30 -11.73
C PHE A 90 31.53 -5.29 -10.59
N PRO A 91 31.92 -5.64 -9.35
CA PRO A 91 31.98 -4.68 -8.25
C PRO A 91 32.85 -3.47 -8.59
N ARG A 92 32.40 -2.28 -8.20
CA ARG A 92 33.16 -1.04 -8.31
C ARG A 92 33.92 -0.77 -7.01
N GLU A 93 35.04 -0.07 -7.11
CA GLU A 93 35.90 0.24 -5.96
C GLU A 93 35.16 1.11 -4.93
N ILE A 94 35.24 0.70 -3.67
CA ILE A 94 34.73 1.46 -2.53
C ILE A 94 35.79 2.47 -2.13
N VAL A 95 35.44 3.76 -2.19
CA VAL A 95 36.28 4.90 -1.85
C VAL A 95 35.72 5.67 -0.66
N ALA A 96 36.62 6.24 0.14
CA ALA A 96 36.24 7.10 1.25
C ALA A 96 35.51 8.37 0.74
N PRO A 97 34.58 8.96 1.52
CA PRO A 97 33.77 10.09 1.07
C PRO A 97 34.55 11.32 0.57
N ASP A 98 35.72 11.57 1.13
CA ASP A 98 36.65 12.66 0.79
C ASP A 98 37.37 12.44 -0.56
N LYS A 99 37.52 11.18 -0.99
CA LYS A 99 38.16 10.78 -2.25
C LYS A 99 37.17 10.56 -3.39
N ARG A 100 35.92 10.92 -3.18
CA ARG A 100 34.82 10.69 -4.12
C ARG A 100 34.81 11.72 -5.25
N GLN A 101 35.54 11.42 -6.33
CA GLN A 101 35.58 12.23 -7.55
C GLN A 101 35.35 11.35 -8.79
N VAL A 102 34.88 11.96 -9.88
CA VAL A 102 34.68 11.25 -11.16
C VAL A 102 36.05 10.78 -11.66
N ASP A 103 36.14 9.51 -11.99
CA ASP A 103 37.34 8.91 -12.59
C ASP A 103 37.21 8.96 -14.12
N PRO A 104 38.01 9.75 -14.84
CA PRO A 104 37.89 9.86 -16.29
C PRO A 104 38.31 8.58 -17.03
N GLU A 105 39.10 7.71 -16.41
CA GLU A 105 39.58 6.46 -17.02
C GLU A 105 38.55 5.32 -16.90
N GLU A 106 37.54 5.46 -16.03
CA GLU A 106 36.52 4.45 -15.84
C GLU A 106 35.53 4.44 -17.01
N GLU A 107 35.53 3.35 -17.79
CA GLU A 107 34.60 3.14 -18.90
C GLU A 107 33.46 2.20 -18.52
N ILE A 108 32.23 2.57 -18.91
CA ILE A 108 31.02 1.78 -18.66
C ILE A 108 30.19 1.63 -19.94
N ILE A 109 29.73 0.40 -20.21
CA ILE A 109 28.65 0.12 -21.15
C ILE A 109 27.35 0.09 -20.36
N VAL A 110 26.33 0.81 -20.79
CA VAL A 110 25.01 0.80 -20.14
C VAL A 110 24.07 -0.04 -20.99
N VAL A 111 23.38 -1.00 -20.35
CA VAL A 111 22.27 -1.73 -20.98
C VAL A 111 21.01 -1.38 -20.21
N SER A 112 20.04 -0.77 -20.88
CA SER A 112 18.83 -0.28 -20.23
C SER A 112 17.54 -0.84 -20.82
N ALA A 113 16.49 -0.86 -20.01
CA ALA A 113 15.13 -1.11 -20.47
C ALA A 113 14.13 -0.39 -19.54
N ARG A 114 12.90 -0.23 -20.03
CA ARG A 114 11.78 0.27 -19.22
C ARG A 114 11.26 -0.82 -18.28
N MET A 115 11.06 -0.50 -17.01
CA MET A 115 10.50 -1.40 -16.00
C MET A 115 8.98 -1.24 -15.84
N ASP A 116 8.48 -0.02 -15.92
CA ASP A 116 7.10 0.33 -15.61
C ASP A 116 6.15 0.13 -16.79
N THR A 117 4.86 0.20 -16.47
CA THR A 117 3.78 0.35 -17.44
C THR A 117 2.71 1.26 -16.87
N ALA A 118 1.80 1.71 -17.72
CA ALA A 118 0.59 2.41 -17.37
C ALA A 118 -0.63 1.62 -17.85
N SER A 119 -1.78 1.86 -17.22
CA SER A 119 -3.09 1.50 -17.76
C SER A 119 -4.11 2.55 -17.35
N MET A 120 -5.36 2.39 -17.80
CA MET A 120 -6.46 3.25 -17.36
C MET A 120 -6.79 3.07 -15.86
N PHE A 121 -6.41 1.94 -15.25
CA PHE A 121 -6.77 1.58 -13.88
C PHE A 121 -5.56 1.56 -12.96
N ASP A 122 -5.72 2.09 -11.74
CA ASP A 122 -4.64 2.17 -10.75
C ASP A 122 -4.17 0.78 -10.31
N GLY A 123 -2.85 0.59 -10.33
CA GLY A 123 -2.21 -0.67 -9.93
C GLY A 123 -2.44 -1.86 -10.86
N GLU A 124 -3.24 -1.69 -11.91
CA GLU A 124 -3.61 -2.73 -12.87
C GLU A 124 -2.91 -2.52 -14.20
N GLY A 125 -2.58 -3.62 -14.87
CA GLY A 125 -1.88 -3.60 -16.16
C GLY A 125 -0.54 -4.29 -16.08
N ALA A 126 -0.48 -5.47 -16.68
CA ALA A 126 0.71 -6.29 -16.66
C ALA A 126 1.78 -5.79 -17.62
N GLY A 127 1.43 -5.06 -18.70
CA GLY A 127 2.34 -4.48 -19.71
C GLY A 127 3.23 -5.52 -20.41
N ALA A 128 2.68 -6.70 -20.65
CA ALA A 128 3.39 -7.91 -21.04
C ALA A 128 4.29 -7.68 -22.27
N MET A 129 3.71 -7.29 -23.40
CA MET A 129 4.45 -7.07 -24.65
C MET A 129 5.21 -5.75 -24.61
N GLY A 130 4.61 -4.70 -24.02
CA GLY A 130 5.16 -3.35 -24.08
C GLY A 130 6.43 -3.11 -23.25
N SER A 131 6.53 -3.64 -22.03
CA SER A 131 7.71 -3.42 -21.18
C SER A 131 8.25 -4.67 -20.50
N LEU A 132 7.42 -5.70 -20.26
CA LEU A 132 7.90 -6.89 -19.55
C LEU A 132 8.83 -7.76 -20.41
N VAL A 133 8.54 -7.91 -21.71
CA VAL A 133 9.41 -8.68 -22.63
C VAL A 133 10.82 -8.08 -22.71
N PRO A 134 11.02 -6.78 -23.01
CA PRO A 134 12.36 -6.16 -23.00
C PRO A 134 13.05 -6.23 -21.63
N TYR A 135 12.27 -6.09 -20.56
CA TYR A 135 12.75 -6.25 -19.19
C TYR A 135 13.27 -7.68 -18.95
N ALA A 136 12.54 -8.72 -19.36
CA ALA A 136 12.98 -10.11 -19.26
C ALA A 136 14.26 -10.38 -20.08
N VAL A 137 14.38 -9.79 -21.28
CA VAL A 137 15.59 -9.86 -22.11
C VAL A 137 16.79 -9.26 -21.35
N LEU A 138 16.65 -8.05 -20.79
CA LEU A 138 17.72 -7.40 -20.03
C LEU A 138 18.18 -8.26 -18.84
N MET A 139 17.23 -8.79 -18.06
CA MET A 139 17.55 -9.62 -16.89
C MET A 139 18.32 -10.89 -17.28
N GLN A 140 17.93 -11.52 -18.39
CA GLN A 140 18.61 -12.70 -18.90
C GLN A 140 19.97 -12.41 -19.50
N THR A 141 20.12 -11.30 -20.23
CA THR A 141 21.42 -10.87 -20.73
C THR A 141 22.37 -10.59 -19.57
N ALA A 142 21.89 -9.95 -18.49
CA ALA A 142 22.69 -9.71 -17.30
C ALA A 142 23.13 -11.01 -16.62
N HIS A 143 22.20 -11.97 -16.45
CA HIS A 143 22.50 -13.31 -15.92
C HIS A 143 23.51 -14.06 -16.79
N LEU A 144 23.31 -14.06 -18.11
CA LEU A 144 24.20 -14.71 -19.06
C LEU A 144 25.61 -14.13 -18.97
N LEU A 145 25.76 -12.81 -19.07
CA LEU A 145 27.07 -12.16 -18.98
C LEU A 145 27.77 -12.41 -17.64
N ALA A 146 27.04 -12.41 -16.52
CA ALA A 146 27.61 -12.73 -15.21
C ALA A 146 28.16 -14.17 -15.12
N LYS A 147 27.53 -15.11 -15.84
CA LYS A 147 28.01 -16.50 -15.92
C LYS A 147 29.17 -16.67 -16.90
N LEU A 148 29.15 -15.97 -18.02
CA LEU A 148 30.22 -16.03 -19.03
C LEU A 148 31.49 -15.29 -18.58
N LEU A 149 31.34 -14.25 -17.74
CA LEU A 149 32.44 -13.43 -17.23
C LEU A 149 32.43 -13.41 -15.70
N PRO A 150 32.87 -14.50 -15.04
CA PRO A 150 32.87 -14.58 -13.58
C PRO A 150 33.92 -13.67 -12.91
N GLN A 151 34.90 -13.19 -13.67
CA GLN A 151 35.95 -12.26 -13.21
C GLN A 151 36.11 -11.11 -14.20
N LYS A 152 36.49 -9.94 -13.68
CA LYS A 152 36.71 -8.74 -14.50
C LYS A 152 37.86 -8.99 -15.48
N PRO A 153 37.67 -8.86 -16.80
CA PRO A 153 38.75 -8.94 -17.78
C PRO A 153 39.80 -7.85 -17.55
N GLU A 154 40.98 -7.99 -18.18
CA GLU A 154 42.02 -6.93 -18.15
C GLU A 154 41.54 -5.60 -18.75
N THR A 155 40.50 -5.62 -19.59
CA THR A 155 39.86 -4.42 -20.12
C THR A 155 39.17 -3.66 -18.98
N GLN A 156 39.42 -2.35 -18.86
CA GLN A 156 38.87 -1.54 -17.75
C GLN A 156 37.34 -1.39 -17.80
N THR A 157 36.70 -1.74 -18.93
CA THR A 157 35.27 -1.53 -19.19
C THR A 157 34.37 -2.41 -18.31
N ASN A 158 33.44 -1.80 -17.59
CA ASN A 158 32.39 -2.48 -16.82
C ASN A 158 31.03 -2.39 -17.57
N VAL A 159 30.04 -3.20 -17.17
CA VAL A 159 28.67 -3.13 -17.70
C VAL A 159 27.71 -2.73 -16.59
N LEU A 160 26.89 -1.73 -16.83
CA LEU A 160 25.82 -1.28 -15.94
C LEU A 160 24.47 -1.67 -16.56
N PHE A 161 23.78 -2.63 -15.95
CA PHE A 161 22.40 -2.96 -16.28
C PHE A 161 21.47 -2.04 -15.49
N ILE A 162 20.53 -1.36 -16.14
CA ILE A 162 19.59 -0.46 -15.46
C ILE A 162 18.18 -0.57 -15.99
N LEU A 163 17.22 -0.65 -15.08
CA LEU A 163 15.80 -0.67 -15.36
C LEU A 163 15.20 0.64 -14.89
N PHE A 164 14.76 1.45 -15.85
CA PHE A 164 14.19 2.76 -15.59
C PHE A 164 12.72 2.65 -15.20
N ASN A 165 12.34 3.41 -14.17
CA ASN A 165 10.99 3.48 -13.64
C ASN A 165 10.38 4.85 -13.92
N GLY A 166 9.15 4.88 -14.39
CA GLY A 166 8.44 6.10 -14.78
C GLY A 166 8.72 6.55 -16.20
N GLU A 167 9.14 5.64 -17.07
CA GLU A 167 9.33 5.95 -18.49
C GLU A 167 8.00 6.13 -19.21
N SER A 168 6.91 5.50 -18.72
CA SER A 168 5.56 5.70 -19.24
C SER A 168 5.00 7.11 -18.93
N PHE A 169 5.70 7.90 -18.12
CA PHE A 169 5.28 9.21 -17.62
C PHE A 169 6.31 10.29 -17.99
N ASP A 170 6.62 10.38 -19.29
CA ASP A 170 7.63 11.28 -19.84
C ASP A 170 9.01 11.05 -19.22
N TYR A 171 9.51 9.81 -19.24
CA TYR A 171 10.92 9.52 -18.94
C TYR A 171 11.40 9.97 -17.54
N ILE A 172 10.57 9.87 -16.50
CA ILE A 172 10.92 10.33 -15.14
C ILE A 172 12.23 9.71 -14.65
N GLY A 173 12.40 8.40 -14.87
CA GLY A 173 13.52 7.61 -14.36
C GLY A 173 14.82 7.94 -15.07
N SER A 174 14.80 7.90 -16.41
CA SER A 174 15.98 8.14 -17.25
C SER A 174 16.39 9.62 -17.26
N GLN A 175 15.45 10.57 -17.28
CA GLN A 175 15.78 11.99 -17.14
C GLN A 175 16.43 12.29 -15.80
N ARG A 176 15.94 11.65 -14.72
CA ARG A 176 16.55 11.80 -13.40
C ARG A 176 17.95 11.23 -13.34
N PHE A 177 18.16 10.07 -13.96
CA PHE A 177 19.47 9.43 -14.04
C PHE A 177 20.49 10.31 -14.79
N VAL A 178 20.12 10.85 -15.96
CA VAL A 178 20.97 11.77 -16.73
C VAL A 178 21.28 13.03 -15.92
N TRP A 179 20.28 13.60 -15.23
CA TRP A 179 20.49 14.74 -14.34
C TRP A 179 21.49 14.40 -13.23
N ASP A 180 21.38 13.24 -12.58
CA ASP A 180 22.31 12.85 -11.51
C ASP A 180 23.75 12.60 -12.05
N LEU A 181 23.92 12.12 -13.30
CA LEU A 181 25.24 12.02 -13.94
C LEU A 181 25.86 13.41 -14.19
N GLN A 182 25.08 14.36 -14.71
CA GLN A 182 25.56 15.73 -14.97
C GLN A 182 25.99 16.48 -13.70
N HIS A 183 25.43 16.10 -12.55
CA HIS A 183 25.73 16.72 -11.26
C HIS A 183 26.67 15.87 -10.37
N GLY A 184 27.20 14.75 -10.88
CA GLY A 184 28.08 13.87 -10.10
C GLY A 184 27.41 13.20 -8.89
N GLU A 185 26.08 13.05 -8.94
CA GLU A 185 25.25 12.50 -7.86
C GLU A 185 24.89 11.02 -8.08
N PHE A 186 25.27 10.42 -9.21
CA PHE A 186 25.10 8.98 -9.48
C PHE A 186 26.43 8.21 -9.43
N PRO A 187 26.50 7.05 -8.75
CA PRO A 187 25.53 6.58 -7.74
C PRO A 187 25.41 7.55 -6.56
N TYR A 188 24.40 7.39 -5.70
CA TYR A 188 24.25 8.31 -4.55
C TYR A 188 25.41 8.18 -3.54
N LYS A 189 25.70 9.24 -2.76
CA LYS A 189 26.86 9.32 -1.84
C LYS A 189 26.96 8.16 -0.84
N SER A 190 25.83 7.59 -0.42
CA SER A 190 25.78 6.45 0.50
C SER A 190 26.40 5.16 -0.05
N HIS A 191 26.59 5.07 -1.37
CA HIS A 191 27.15 3.87 -2.01
C HIS A 191 28.66 3.77 -1.93
N GLN A 192 29.34 4.85 -1.50
CA GLN A 192 30.80 4.90 -1.34
C GLN A 192 31.59 4.50 -2.60
N THR A 193 30.99 4.54 -3.79
CA THR A 193 31.68 4.34 -5.07
C THR A 193 31.91 5.67 -5.78
N LYS A 194 32.92 5.75 -6.64
CA LYS A 194 33.20 6.93 -7.45
C LYS A 194 31.96 7.33 -8.29
N PRO A 195 31.59 8.61 -8.35
CA PRO A 195 30.48 9.06 -9.19
C PRO A 195 30.83 8.88 -10.67
N LEU A 196 29.81 8.72 -11.49
CA LEU A 196 29.89 8.61 -12.93
C LEU A 196 29.35 9.88 -13.58
N SER A 197 29.91 10.19 -14.74
CA SER A 197 29.48 11.25 -15.64
C SER A 197 28.99 10.67 -16.97
N LEU A 198 28.47 11.52 -17.86
CA LEU A 198 28.08 11.09 -19.21
C LEU A 198 29.29 10.61 -20.02
N ASP A 199 30.48 11.17 -19.79
CA ASP A 199 31.70 10.84 -20.52
C ASP A 199 32.23 9.44 -20.17
N ASN A 200 31.88 8.92 -18.99
CA ASN A 200 32.20 7.54 -18.60
C ASN A 200 31.40 6.50 -19.40
N ILE A 201 30.27 6.89 -20.00
CA ILE A 201 29.41 5.97 -20.76
C ILE A 201 29.92 5.86 -22.20
N LYS A 202 30.62 4.78 -22.48
CA LYS A 202 31.21 4.50 -23.79
C LYS A 202 30.16 4.11 -24.83
N PHE A 203 29.12 3.41 -24.37
CA PHE A 203 28.09 2.85 -25.23
C PHE A 203 26.83 2.55 -24.43
N LEU A 204 25.67 2.99 -24.92
CA LEU A 204 24.35 2.70 -24.36
C LEU A 204 23.59 1.77 -25.32
N VAL A 205 23.13 0.63 -24.81
CA VAL A 205 22.15 -0.24 -25.49
C VAL A 205 20.83 -0.10 -24.76
N ASP A 206 19.86 0.57 -25.37
CA ASP A 206 18.53 0.75 -24.78
C ASP A 206 17.51 -0.16 -25.46
N LEU A 207 16.90 -1.04 -24.68
CA LEU A 207 15.89 -2.00 -25.14
C LEU A 207 14.53 -1.31 -25.11
N GLY A 208 14.03 -1.00 -26.31
CA GLY A 208 12.69 -0.51 -26.54
C GLY A 208 11.65 -1.62 -26.52
N VAL A 209 10.52 -1.36 -27.15
CA VAL A 209 9.43 -2.33 -27.33
C VAL A 209 9.87 -3.48 -28.24
N MET A 210 9.51 -4.71 -27.86
CA MET A 210 9.85 -5.95 -28.59
C MET A 210 8.57 -6.76 -28.87
N ASP A 211 7.64 -6.16 -29.61
CA ASP A 211 6.39 -6.78 -30.02
C ASP A 211 6.59 -7.99 -30.94
N THR A 212 7.64 -7.97 -31.76
CA THR A 212 8.06 -9.11 -32.60
C THR A 212 9.48 -9.52 -32.26
N LEU A 213 9.72 -10.82 -32.09
CA LEU A 213 11.02 -11.34 -31.63
C LEU A 213 11.95 -11.81 -32.75
N ASN A 214 11.47 -11.83 -34.00
CA ASN A 214 12.23 -12.25 -35.18
C ASN A 214 12.82 -11.07 -35.98
N LEU A 215 12.40 -9.82 -35.71
CA LEU A 215 12.84 -8.64 -36.40
C LEU A 215 13.15 -7.50 -35.43
N LEU A 216 14.43 -7.14 -35.34
CA LEU A 216 14.93 -6.07 -34.48
C LEU A 216 15.52 -4.94 -35.33
N ASN A 217 15.06 -3.71 -35.10
CA ASN A 217 15.67 -2.52 -35.65
C ASN A 217 16.64 -1.94 -34.62
N LEU A 218 17.86 -1.66 -35.06
CA LEU A 218 18.91 -1.05 -34.27
C LEU A 218 19.00 0.42 -34.68
N TYR A 219 18.31 1.28 -33.95
CA TYR A 219 18.26 2.70 -34.24
C TYR A 219 19.40 3.45 -33.56
N HIS A 220 20.01 4.38 -34.28
CA HIS A 220 21.01 5.30 -33.72
C HIS A 220 20.90 6.66 -34.41
N ALA A 221 21.08 7.75 -33.65
CA ALA A 221 20.92 9.11 -34.16
C ALA A 221 22.08 9.55 -35.06
N THR A 222 23.29 9.12 -34.72
CA THR A 222 24.54 9.46 -35.40
C THR A 222 25.31 8.20 -35.76
N ASP A 223 26.23 8.30 -36.71
CA ASP A 223 27.14 7.19 -37.01
C ASP A 223 28.24 7.10 -35.95
N PHE A 224 28.45 5.91 -35.41
CA PHE A 224 29.57 5.64 -34.52
C PHE A 224 30.05 4.19 -34.67
N PRO A 225 31.36 3.92 -34.59
CA PRO A 225 31.93 2.59 -34.87
C PRO A 225 31.32 1.47 -34.02
N TRP A 226 30.99 1.77 -32.76
CA TRP A 226 30.42 0.81 -31.83
C TRP A 226 29.00 0.37 -32.20
N ALA A 227 28.16 1.25 -32.76
CA ALA A 227 26.81 0.87 -33.23
C ALA A 227 26.89 -0.12 -34.39
N SER A 228 27.70 0.22 -35.41
CA SER A 228 27.85 -0.62 -36.59
C SER A 228 28.45 -1.98 -36.21
N GLN A 229 29.48 -1.99 -35.37
CA GLN A 229 30.07 -3.23 -34.84
C GLN A 229 29.04 -4.06 -34.06
N PHE A 230 28.27 -3.43 -33.17
CA PHE A 230 27.26 -4.12 -32.38
C PHE A 230 26.19 -4.77 -33.27
N GLY A 231 25.68 -4.07 -34.28
CA GLY A 231 24.70 -4.64 -35.22
C GLY A 231 25.26 -5.78 -36.07
N GLN A 232 26.54 -5.71 -36.47
CA GLN A 232 27.23 -6.80 -37.15
C GLN A 232 27.37 -8.04 -36.25
N LEU A 233 27.72 -7.84 -34.97
CA LEU A 233 27.83 -8.93 -34.00
C LEU A 233 26.46 -9.59 -33.72
N MET A 234 25.40 -8.79 -33.58
CA MET A 234 24.04 -9.32 -33.39
C MET A 234 23.62 -10.20 -34.57
N THR A 235 23.94 -9.78 -35.80
CA THR A 235 23.70 -10.58 -37.01
C THR A 235 24.57 -11.84 -37.03
N LYS A 236 25.87 -11.72 -36.73
CA LYS A 236 26.83 -12.83 -36.66
C LYS A 236 26.33 -13.93 -35.72
N TYR A 237 25.93 -13.59 -34.49
CA TYR A 237 25.49 -14.56 -33.50
C TYR A 237 24.10 -15.12 -33.78
N SER A 238 23.20 -14.34 -34.38
CA SER A 238 21.92 -14.85 -34.87
C SER A 238 22.12 -15.96 -35.91
N SER A 239 23.01 -15.74 -36.89
CA SER A 239 23.33 -16.74 -37.92
C SER A 239 24.12 -17.93 -37.37
N LYS A 240 25.08 -17.71 -36.45
CA LYS A 240 25.93 -18.77 -35.87
C LYS A 240 25.11 -19.83 -35.13
N PHE A 241 24.03 -19.43 -34.47
CA PHE A 241 23.19 -20.31 -33.66
C PHE A 241 21.79 -20.56 -34.26
N ASP A 242 21.58 -20.22 -35.53
CA ASP A 242 20.32 -20.42 -36.26
C ASP A 242 19.07 -19.88 -35.54
N MET A 243 19.17 -18.68 -34.95
CA MET A 243 18.11 -18.12 -34.11
C MET A 243 16.98 -17.43 -34.89
N ASN A 244 17.07 -17.36 -36.21
CA ASN A 244 16.10 -16.71 -37.12
C ASN A 244 15.72 -15.26 -36.73
N ILE A 245 16.68 -14.51 -36.18
CA ILE A 245 16.50 -13.08 -35.84
C ILE A 245 17.17 -12.24 -36.92
N THR A 246 16.37 -11.41 -37.59
CA THR A 246 16.87 -10.41 -38.53
C THR A 246 17.13 -9.10 -37.79
N THR A 247 18.34 -8.55 -37.90
CA THR A 247 18.66 -7.23 -37.36
C THR A 247 18.89 -6.22 -38.47
N ILE A 248 18.28 -5.04 -38.36
CA ILE A 248 18.37 -3.97 -39.36
C ILE A 248 18.92 -2.71 -38.67
N ASN A 249 20.10 -2.27 -39.09
CA ASN A 249 20.65 -0.99 -38.64
C ASN A 249 19.91 0.17 -39.29
N ARG A 250 19.48 1.15 -38.49
CA ARG A 250 18.73 2.33 -38.93
C ARG A 250 19.34 3.60 -38.35
N MET A 251 20.10 4.31 -39.17
CA MET A 251 20.58 5.64 -38.83
C MET A 251 19.52 6.68 -39.21
N GLN A 252 18.83 7.25 -38.22
CA GLN A 252 17.79 8.25 -38.44
C GLN A 252 17.59 9.14 -37.21
N GLY A 253 17.16 10.38 -37.43
CA GLY A 253 16.88 11.32 -36.34
C GLY A 253 15.59 11.02 -35.56
N ASN A 254 14.61 10.36 -36.20
CA ASN A 254 13.34 10.01 -35.56
C ASN A 254 13.45 8.64 -34.87
N LEU A 255 13.77 8.64 -33.58
CA LEU A 255 13.92 7.42 -32.79
C LEU A 255 12.61 7.00 -32.11
N PRO A 256 12.38 5.69 -31.88
CA PRO A 256 11.24 5.24 -31.09
C PRO A 256 11.33 5.75 -29.63
N PRO A 257 10.18 5.91 -28.94
CA PRO A 257 10.13 6.44 -27.58
C PRO A 257 10.77 5.45 -26.60
N THR A 258 11.96 5.79 -26.12
CA THR A 258 12.81 4.93 -25.29
C THR A 258 13.67 5.78 -24.34
N SER A 259 14.26 5.16 -23.31
CA SER A 259 15.03 5.86 -22.26
C SER A 259 16.27 6.56 -22.84
N GLY A 260 16.82 6.05 -23.94
CA GLY A 260 17.95 6.61 -24.67
C GLY A 260 17.70 8.05 -25.16
N GLN A 261 16.44 8.43 -25.37
CA GLN A 261 16.09 9.81 -25.73
C GLN A 261 16.48 10.82 -24.65
N SER A 262 16.43 10.43 -23.36
CA SER A 262 16.87 11.31 -22.25
C SER A 262 18.35 11.66 -22.35
N PHE A 263 19.19 10.77 -22.86
CA PHE A 263 20.62 10.99 -23.07
C PHE A 263 20.86 11.85 -24.32
N LEU A 264 20.21 11.47 -25.44
CA LEU A 264 20.34 12.14 -26.72
C LEU A 264 19.83 13.59 -26.70
N ARG A 265 18.89 13.90 -25.80
CA ARG A 265 18.41 15.27 -25.57
C ARG A 265 19.52 16.19 -25.04
N GLU A 266 20.44 15.67 -24.23
CA GLU A 266 21.56 16.45 -23.69
C GLU A 266 22.74 16.47 -24.67
N ASN A 267 22.97 15.37 -25.40
CA ASN A 267 23.99 15.29 -26.44
C ASN A 267 23.53 14.38 -27.60
N LEU A 268 23.24 14.97 -28.77
CA LEU A 268 22.81 14.21 -29.96
C LEU A 268 23.87 13.24 -30.49
N ASN A 269 25.15 13.47 -30.18
CA ASN A 269 26.26 12.58 -30.56
C ASN A 269 26.51 11.48 -29.52
N PHE A 270 25.67 11.37 -28.48
CA PHE A 270 25.83 10.36 -27.45
C PHE A 270 25.71 8.93 -28.05
N PRO A 271 26.63 8.00 -27.74
CA PRO A 271 26.74 6.70 -28.40
C PRO A 271 25.65 5.72 -27.91
N ALA A 272 24.40 5.94 -28.35
CA ALA A 272 23.24 5.13 -27.98
C ALA A 272 22.65 4.36 -29.16
N VAL A 273 22.50 3.04 -28.99
CA VAL A 273 21.73 2.17 -29.88
C VAL A 273 20.43 1.78 -29.20
N VAL A 274 19.32 2.06 -29.87
CA VAL A 274 17.99 1.66 -29.43
C VAL A 274 17.58 0.39 -30.18
N VAL A 275 17.40 -0.70 -29.46
CA VAL A 275 16.95 -1.99 -30.00
C VAL A 275 15.44 -2.06 -29.87
N ASN A 276 14.72 -2.05 -30.99
CA ASN A 276 13.25 -1.97 -30.99
C ASN A 276 12.66 -2.77 -32.16
N SER A 277 11.55 -3.46 -31.93
CA SER A 277 10.80 -4.11 -33.01
C SER A 277 9.82 -3.12 -33.67
N PRO A 278 9.27 -3.43 -34.85
CA PRO A 278 8.09 -2.72 -35.35
C PRO A 278 6.93 -2.83 -34.35
N PRO A 279 6.15 -1.76 -34.13
CA PRO A 279 5.04 -1.79 -33.20
C PRO A 279 3.86 -2.58 -33.79
N THR A 280 3.43 -3.62 -33.09
CA THR A 280 2.24 -4.42 -33.41
C THR A 280 1.29 -4.59 -32.22
N ASN A 281 1.68 -4.17 -31.01
CA ASN A 281 0.88 -4.29 -29.79
C ASN A 281 -0.39 -3.43 -29.86
N ARG A 282 -1.54 -4.09 -29.91
CA ARG A 282 -2.86 -3.43 -29.93
C ARG A 282 -3.30 -2.91 -28.57
N PHE A 283 -2.67 -3.39 -27.49
CA PHE A 283 -3.07 -3.13 -26.11
C PHE A 283 -2.01 -2.32 -25.34
N TYR A 284 -1.15 -1.56 -26.04
CA TYR A 284 -0.14 -0.72 -25.42
C TYR A 284 -0.74 0.15 -24.30
N HIS A 285 -0.17 0.06 -23.09
CA HIS A 285 -0.66 0.71 -21.87
C HIS A 285 -2.15 0.43 -21.57
N SER A 286 -2.54 -0.83 -21.66
CA SER A 286 -3.88 -1.32 -21.32
C SER A 286 -3.82 -2.48 -20.33
N ILE A 287 -4.94 -2.74 -19.66
CA ILE A 287 -5.11 -3.95 -18.84
C ILE A 287 -5.10 -5.23 -19.66
N PHE A 288 -5.33 -5.13 -20.97
CA PHE A 288 -5.30 -6.26 -21.91
C PHE A 288 -3.90 -6.55 -22.46
N ASP A 289 -2.86 -5.80 -22.05
CA ASP A 289 -1.47 -6.19 -22.34
C ASP A 289 -0.99 -7.19 -21.28
N ASP A 290 -1.54 -8.40 -21.38
CA ASP A 290 -1.44 -9.49 -20.42
C ASP A 290 -0.79 -10.75 -21.03
N GLU A 291 -0.82 -11.88 -20.32
CA GLU A 291 -0.28 -13.16 -20.79
C GLU A 291 -0.91 -13.66 -22.10
N PHE A 292 -2.19 -13.34 -22.34
CA PHE A 292 -2.88 -13.75 -23.55
C PHE A 292 -2.40 -12.94 -24.75
N ASN A 293 -2.07 -11.66 -24.56
CA ASN A 293 -1.56 -10.79 -25.63
C ASN A 293 -0.26 -11.32 -26.25
N ILE A 294 0.60 -11.94 -25.43
CA ILE A 294 1.88 -12.52 -25.87
C ILE A 294 1.82 -14.02 -26.11
N ASN A 295 0.63 -14.64 -26.10
CA ASN A 295 0.43 -16.08 -26.20
C ASN A 295 1.31 -16.89 -25.22
N TYR A 296 1.48 -16.39 -23.99
CA TYR A 296 2.32 -17.03 -22.99
C TYR A 296 1.60 -18.24 -22.37
N ILE A 297 2.25 -19.40 -22.43
CA ILE A 297 1.80 -20.64 -21.80
C ILE A 297 2.90 -21.09 -20.85
N TYR A 298 2.58 -21.18 -19.56
CA TYR A 298 3.54 -21.59 -18.53
C TYR A 298 3.88 -23.08 -18.66
N ALA A 299 5.16 -23.40 -18.85
CA ALA A 299 5.60 -24.78 -19.02
C ALA A 299 5.82 -25.51 -17.68
N ASN A 300 6.11 -24.78 -16.59
CA ASN A 300 6.34 -25.33 -15.25
C ASN A 300 7.31 -26.51 -15.23
N THR A 301 8.51 -26.29 -15.77
CA THR A 301 9.46 -27.39 -15.99
C THR A 301 10.07 -27.95 -14.71
N SER A 302 9.92 -27.26 -13.56
CA SER A 302 10.60 -27.56 -12.30
C SER A 302 12.13 -27.63 -12.39
N LYS A 303 12.72 -27.20 -13.52
CA LYS A 303 14.16 -27.15 -13.74
C LYS A 303 14.76 -25.92 -13.06
N ASN A 304 16.07 -25.98 -12.82
CA ASN A 304 16.79 -24.85 -12.25
C ASN A 304 16.87 -23.69 -13.24
N PHE A 305 16.17 -22.59 -12.96
CA PHE A 305 16.17 -21.41 -13.81
C PHE A 305 17.52 -20.65 -13.82
N LEU A 306 18.42 -20.93 -12.88
CA LEU A 306 19.74 -20.27 -12.81
C LEU A 306 20.79 -20.91 -13.75
N THR A 307 20.49 -22.05 -14.38
CA THR A 307 21.42 -22.70 -15.31
C THR A 307 21.29 -22.15 -16.72
N LEU A 308 22.43 -21.93 -17.39
CA LEU A 308 22.47 -21.63 -18.82
C LEU A 308 21.96 -22.83 -19.63
N GLU A 309 21.43 -22.56 -20.82
CA GLU A 309 20.89 -23.59 -21.72
C GLU A 309 21.89 -23.89 -22.84
N ASP A 310 22.09 -25.17 -23.17
CA ASP A 310 22.85 -25.55 -24.36
C ASP A 310 22.01 -25.28 -25.62
N LEU A 311 22.43 -24.30 -26.42
CA LEU A 311 21.70 -23.86 -27.61
C LEU A 311 21.67 -24.92 -28.73
N LYS A 312 22.59 -25.91 -28.71
CA LYS A 312 22.57 -27.03 -29.66
C LYS A 312 21.61 -28.15 -29.25
N SER A 313 21.27 -28.22 -27.97
CA SER A 313 20.39 -29.24 -27.39
C SER A 313 19.23 -28.57 -26.63
N PRO A 314 18.40 -27.75 -27.30
CA PRO A 314 17.41 -26.92 -26.63
C PRO A 314 16.36 -27.77 -25.92
N SER A 315 15.78 -27.21 -24.85
CA SER A 315 14.79 -27.90 -24.04
C SER A 315 13.52 -28.24 -24.84
N ALA A 316 13.16 -29.53 -24.89
CA ALA A 316 11.95 -30.02 -25.59
C ALA A 316 10.62 -29.53 -25.00
N HIS A 317 10.63 -28.77 -23.90
CA HIS A 317 9.43 -28.24 -23.25
C HIS A 317 8.85 -27.00 -23.92
N PHE A 318 9.61 -26.34 -24.80
CA PHE A 318 9.19 -25.09 -25.45
C PHE A 318 9.16 -25.27 -26.96
N THR A 319 8.14 -24.69 -27.61
CA THR A 319 8.08 -24.62 -29.07
C THR A 319 8.98 -23.50 -29.59
N ASN A 320 9.52 -23.64 -30.81
CA ASN A 320 10.40 -22.63 -31.40
C ASN A 320 9.75 -21.25 -31.53
N ASP A 321 8.44 -21.20 -31.72
CA ASP A 321 7.66 -19.97 -31.86
C ASP A 321 7.16 -19.38 -30.52
N SER A 322 7.53 -20.00 -29.39
CA SER A 322 7.13 -19.52 -28.06
C SER A 322 7.83 -18.22 -27.67
N ILE A 323 7.15 -17.38 -26.88
CA ILE A 323 7.72 -16.15 -26.33
C ILE A 323 9.00 -16.43 -25.51
N GLN A 324 9.04 -17.55 -24.79
CA GLN A 324 10.20 -17.96 -23.99
C GLN A 324 11.45 -18.17 -24.85
N ILE A 325 11.32 -18.85 -25.98
CA ILE A 325 12.45 -19.08 -26.91
C ILE A 325 12.88 -17.78 -27.59
N GLY A 326 11.93 -16.92 -27.97
CA GLY A 326 12.30 -15.63 -28.57
C GLY A 326 13.04 -14.72 -27.59
N ILE A 327 12.62 -14.63 -26.33
CA ILE A 327 13.35 -13.88 -25.27
C ILE A 327 14.74 -14.48 -25.07
N ARG A 328 14.85 -15.81 -24.95
CA ARG A 328 16.11 -16.54 -24.83
C ARG A 328 17.07 -16.20 -25.97
N ASN A 329 16.59 -16.24 -27.21
CA ASN A 329 17.40 -16.01 -28.40
C ASN A 329 17.92 -14.57 -28.43
N ILE A 330 17.05 -13.58 -28.21
CA ILE A 330 17.46 -12.16 -28.17
C ILE A 330 18.46 -11.92 -27.04
N ALA A 331 18.19 -12.44 -25.84
CA ALA A 331 19.09 -12.27 -24.70
C ALA A 331 20.48 -12.89 -24.95
N SER A 332 20.52 -14.02 -25.67
CA SER A 332 21.75 -14.71 -26.05
C SER A 332 22.56 -13.91 -27.07
N ILE A 333 21.96 -13.48 -28.18
CA ILE A 333 22.69 -12.67 -29.19
C ILE A 333 23.19 -11.35 -28.60
N LEU A 334 22.41 -10.73 -27.70
CA LEU A 334 22.79 -9.51 -27.00
C LEU A 334 23.97 -9.76 -26.06
N GLY A 335 23.90 -10.84 -25.28
CA GLY A 335 24.97 -11.25 -24.38
C GLY A 335 26.27 -11.59 -25.11
N PHE A 336 26.22 -12.37 -26.19
CA PHE A 336 27.41 -12.74 -26.96
C PHE A 336 28.03 -11.53 -27.67
N SER A 337 27.21 -10.63 -28.20
CA SER A 337 27.69 -9.39 -28.83
C SER A 337 28.43 -8.52 -27.81
N LEU A 338 27.85 -8.34 -26.61
CA LEU A 338 28.50 -7.59 -25.53
C LEU A 338 29.76 -8.31 -25.03
N TYR A 339 29.74 -9.63 -24.89
CA TYR A 339 30.90 -10.44 -24.51
C TYR A 339 32.08 -10.21 -25.47
N GLU A 340 31.86 -10.31 -26.79
CA GLU A 340 32.90 -10.10 -27.80
C GLU A 340 33.38 -8.63 -27.81
N MET A 341 32.48 -7.67 -27.58
CA MET A 341 32.87 -6.26 -27.47
C MET A 341 33.74 -5.96 -26.25
N ILE A 342 33.51 -6.62 -25.12
CA ILE A 342 34.24 -6.42 -23.86
C ILE A 342 35.58 -7.17 -23.88
N THR A 343 35.57 -8.44 -24.29
CA THR A 343 36.74 -9.33 -24.23
C THR A 343 37.64 -9.24 -25.47
N LYS A 344 37.11 -8.69 -26.58
CA LYS A 344 37.72 -8.73 -27.92
C LYS A 344 37.97 -10.15 -28.44
N LYS A 345 37.27 -11.15 -27.88
CA LYS A 345 37.36 -12.55 -28.27
C LYS A 345 36.00 -13.05 -28.73
N GLU A 346 35.98 -13.85 -29.78
CA GLU A 346 34.76 -14.51 -30.23
C GLU A 346 34.27 -15.51 -29.17
N TYR A 347 32.95 -15.60 -29.01
CA TYR A 347 32.32 -16.60 -28.15
C TYR A 347 32.20 -17.94 -28.90
N GLU A 348 32.84 -19.00 -28.38
CA GLU A 348 32.95 -20.31 -29.04
C GLU A 348 32.07 -21.41 -28.43
N ASP A 349 31.64 -21.25 -27.18
CA ASP A 349 30.84 -22.24 -26.45
C ASP A 349 29.36 -22.22 -26.92
N THR A 350 28.56 -23.19 -26.48
CA THR A 350 27.16 -23.38 -26.89
C THR A 350 26.17 -22.96 -25.82
N LEU A 351 26.64 -22.62 -24.62
CA LEU A 351 25.79 -22.16 -23.52
C LEU A 351 25.23 -20.77 -23.81
N GLY A 352 23.92 -20.60 -23.70
CA GLY A 352 23.22 -19.33 -23.89
C GLY A 352 22.27 -19.01 -22.75
N ALA A 353 21.44 -17.99 -22.95
CA ALA A 353 20.33 -17.70 -22.05
C ALA A 353 19.36 -18.89 -21.99
N SER A 354 18.47 -18.92 -20.99
CA SER A 354 17.60 -20.06 -20.73
C SER A 354 16.13 -19.75 -20.96
N ALA A 355 15.45 -20.58 -21.76
CA ALA A 355 13.99 -20.51 -21.91
C ALA A 355 13.28 -20.83 -20.59
N VAL A 356 13.88 -21.65 -19.72
CA VAL A 356 13.36 -21.92 -18.36
C VAL A 356 13.38 -20.64 -17.51
N TYR A 357 14.44 -19.84 -17.60
CA TYR A 357 14.46 -18.54 -16.92
C TYR A 357 13.36 -17.63 -17.44
N SER A 358 13.19 -17.55 -18.77
CA SER A 358 12.12 -16.76 -19.39
C SER A 358 10.73 -17.18 -18.89
N ASP A 359 10.48 -18.48 -18.82
CA ASP A 359 9.22 -19.06 -18.34
C ASP A 359 8.94 -18.64 -16.89
N GLU A 360 9.86 -18.92 -15.97
CA GLU A 360 9.65 -18.59 -14.57
C GLU A 360 9.55 -17.07 -14.34
N PHE A 361 10.34 -16.28 -15.08
CA PHE A 361 10.31 -14.82 -14.97
C PHE A 361 8.97 -14.24 -15.42
N LEU A 362 8.45 -14.66 -16.58
CA LEU A 362 7.14 -14.22 -17.06
C LEU A 362 6.03 -14.68 -16.11
N TYR A 363 6.09 -15.92 -15.61
CA TYR A 363 5.11 -16.41 -14.62
C TYR A 363 5.05 -15.51 -13.37
N CYS A 364 6.21 -15.14 -12.81
CA CYS A 364 6.30 -14.28 -11.64
C CYS A 364 5.64 -12.91 -11.82
N PHE A 365 5.71 -12.35 -13.02
CA PHE A 365 5.27 -10.98 -13.30
C PHE A 365 3.92 -10.88 -14.02
N LEU A 366 3.41 -11.98 -14.59
CA LEU A 366 2.10 -12.00 -15.27
C LEU A 366 1.04 -12.77 -14.47
N ILE A 367 1.42 -13.85 -13.78
CA ILE A 367 0.44 -14.78 -13.20
C ILE A 367 0.43 -14.68 -11.67
N SER A 368 1.57 -14.86 -11.01
CA SER A 368 1.62 -14.90 -9.55
C SER A 368 3.01 -14.62 -9.00
N ALA A 369 3.11 -13.78 -7.97
CA ALA A 369 4.36 -13.59 -7.27
C ALA A 369 4.78 -14.81 -6.42
N GLN A 370 3.92 -15.80 -6.23
CA GLN A 370 4.26 -17.10 -5.62
C GLN A 370 4.90 -18.03 -6.66
N CYS A 371 6.10 -17.66 -7.09
CA CYS A 371 6.83 -18.34 -8.16
C CYS A 371 8.25 -18.75 -7.73
N PRO A 372 8.91 -19.68 -8.45
CA PRO A 372 10.24 -20.17 -8.11
C PRO A 372 11.32 -19.08 -7.99
N ILE A 373 11.37 -18.11 -8.92
CA ILE A 373 12.38 -17.03 -8.89
C ILE A 373 12.21 -16.16 -7.65
N LEU A 374 10.98 -15.72 -7.34
CA LEU A 374 10.74 -14.87 -6.17
C LEU A 374 10.92 -15.64 -4.86
N ASN A 375 10.55 -16.92 -4.84
CA ASN A 375 10.80 -17.79 -3.70
C ASN A 375 12.32 -17.97 -3.43
N ALA A 376 13.16 -17.92 -4.45
CA ALA A 376 14.62 -18.02 -4.32
C ALA A 376 15.28 -16.75 -3.76
N ILE A 377 14.59 -15.60 -3.73
CA ILE A 377 15.14 -14.33 -3.21
C ILE A 377 14.51 -13.89 -1.89
N VAL A 378 13.30 -14.37 -1.55
CA VAL A 378 12.55 -13.93 -0.38
C VAL A 378 12.85 -14.82 0.84
N THR A 379 13.20 -14.19 1.98
CA THR A 379 13.48 -14.85 3.26
C THR A 379 12.27 -15.63 3.78
N ASP A 380 12.49 -16.67 4.59
CA ASP A 380 11.43 -17.57 5.10
C ASP A 380 10.23 -16.85 5.77
N ASN A 381 10.46 -15.69 6.38
CA ASN A 381 9.42 -14.94 7.11
C ASN A 381 8.60 -13.99 6.22
N ALA A 382 8.96 -13.82 4.95
CA ALA A 382 8.33 -12.84 4.06
C ALA A 382 7.26 -13.51 3.19
N THR A 383 6.11 -12.85 3.08
CA THR A 383 4.92 -13.39 2.42
C THR A 383 4.87 -12.98 0.94
N LEU A 384 4.86 -13.98 0.06
CA LEU A 384 4.58 -13.80 -1.37
C LEU A 384 3.08 -13.83 -1.62
N TYR A 385 2.61 -12.90 -2.45
CA TYR A 385 1.20 -12.73 -2.76
C TYR A 385 0.78 -13.54 -3.99
N PRO A 386 -0.45 -14.08 -4.03
CA PRO A 386 -0.93 -14.92 -5.12
C PRO A 386 -1.36 -14.14 -6.37
N TYR A 387 -0.76 -12.96 -6.61
CA TYR A 387 -1.06 -12.06 -7.72
C TYR A 387 0.23 -11.41 -8.21
N PRO A 388 0.32 -10.99 -9.48
CA PRO A 388 1.54 -10.39 -10.03
C PRO A 388 1.89 -9.07 -9.33
N PRO A 389 3.18 -8.72 -9.22
CA PRO A 389 3.60 -7.46 -8.64
C PRO A 389 3.16 -6.28 -9.52
N PRO A 390 2.58 -5.21 -8.94
CA PRO A 390 2.20 -4.03 -9.71
C PRO A 390 3.44 -3.36 -10.32
N ARG A 391 3.31 -2.91 -11.57
CA ARG A 391 4.39 -2.25 -12.34
C ARG A 391 4.10 -0.78 -12.65
N TYR A 392 3.01 -0.24 -12.10
CA TYR A 392 2.67 1.18 -12.16
C TYR A 392 3.50 1.99 -11.16
N ILE A 393 4.02 3.14 -11.61
CA ILE A 393 4.73 4.09 -10.75
C ILE A 393 3.71 4.96 -9.99
N SER A 394 3.66 4.82 -8.67
CA SER A 394 2.66 5.49 -7.82
C SER A 394 3.32 6.29 -6.70
N VAL A 395 2.57 7.23 -6.12
CA VAL A 395 2.97 7.97 -4.91
C VAL A 395 2.91 7.11 -3.64
N HIS A 396 2.17 5.99 -3.65
CA HIS A 396 2.02 5.10 -2.50
C HIS A 396 3.24 4.19 -2.32
N ARG A 397 3.97 4.39 -1.21
CA ARG A 397 5.32 3.82 -1.00
C ARG A 397 5.37 2.30 -0.73
N THR A 398 4.29 1.65 -0.29
CA THR A 398 4.39 0.31 0.32
C THR A 398 3.81 -0.83 -0.54
N SER A 399 2.72 -0.65 -1.29
CA SER A 399 2.16 -1.71 -2.15
C SER A 399 2.72 -1.70 -3.57
N ASN A 400 2.97 -0.51 -4.14
CA ASN A 400 3.22 -0.32 -5.57
C ASN A 400 4.73 -0.37 -5.95
N GLN A 401 5.62 -0.58 -4.98
CA GLN A 401 7.06 -0.74 -5.22
C GLN A 401 7.55 -2.19 -5.13
N ARG A 402 6.65 -3.18 -5.14
CA ARG A 402 7.03 -4.60 -5.04
C ARG A 402 7.85 -5.08 -6.25
N SER A 403 7.49 -4.65 -7.46
CA SER A 403 8.26 -4.92 -8.67
C SER A 403 9.72 -4.45 -8.52
N VAL A 404 9.95 -3.25 -7.99
CA VAL A 404 11.30 -2.71 -7.69
C VAL A 404 12.07 -3.63 -6.73
N ILE A 405 11.45 -4.03 -5.61
CA ILE A 405 12.08 -4.88 -4.60
C ILE A 405 12.45 -6.24 -5.17
N TYR A 406 11.54 -6.84 -5.93
CA TYR A 406 11.76 -8.13 -6.57
C TYR A 406 12.85 -8.04 -7.63
N THR A 407 12.81 -7.02 -8.49
CA THR A 407 13.87 -6.75 -9.48
C THR A 407 15.25 -6.67 -8.82
N HIS A 408 15.34 -5.93 -7.71
CA HIS A 408 16.58 -5.78 -6.95
C HIS A 408 17.06 -7.14 -6.41
N GLY A 409 16.17 -7.94 -5.81
CA GLY A 409 16.52 -9.29 -5.36
C GLY A 409 16.99 -10.19 -6.49
N ILE A 410 16.31 -10.16 -7.65
CA ILE A 410 16.66 -10.98 -8.82
C ILE A 410 18.05 -10.59 -9.33
N PHE A 411 18.35 -9.29 -9.51
CA PHE A 411 19.68 -8.86 -9.93
C PHE A 411 20.77 -9.37 -8.99
N GLY A 412 20.55 -9.31 -7.67
CA GLY A 412 21.56 -9.80 -6.73
C GLY A 412 21.75 -11.31 -6.73
N LEU A 413 20.71 -12.07 -7.05
CA LEU A 413 20.79 -13.53 -7.22
C LEU A 413 21.46 -13.92 -8.55
N THR A 414 21.19 -13.19 -9.64
CA THR A 414 21.59 -13.59 -11.00
C THR A 414 22.88 -12.94 -11.48
N VAL A 415 23.13 -11.69 -11.08
CA VAL A 415 24.35 -10.93 -11.45
C VAL A 415 25.40 -11.00 -10.34
N GLY A 416 24.97 -11.20 -9.09
CA GLY A 416 25.87 -11.37 -7.95
C GLY A 416 26.84 -12.54 -8.14
N GLN A 417 28.06 -12.37 -7.67
CA GLN A 417 29.05 -13.44 -7.70
C GLN A 417 28.80 -14.39 -6.52
N LYS A 418 28.39 -15.62 -6.83
CA LYS A 418 28.24 -16.67 -5.82
C LYS A 418 29.57 -16.96 -5.11
N LEU A 419 29.55 -16.97 -3.79
CA LEU A 419 30.69 -17.30 -2.93
C LEU A 419 30.52 -18.71 -2.37
N ASP A 420 31.33 -19.65 -2.87
CA ASP A 420 31.27 -21.05 -2.45
C ASP A 420 31.81 -21.26 -1.02
N GLY A 421 31.15 -22.14 -0.26
CA GLY A 421 31.58 -22.52 1.09
C GLY A 421 31.34 -21.47 2.19
N VAL A 422 30.67 -20.35 1.89
CA VAL A 422 30.34 -19.33 2.88
C VAL A 422 29.01 -19.67 3.55
N ALA A 423 29.01 -19.85 4.88
CA ALA A 423 27.80 -20.06 5.68
C ALA A 423 27.00 -18.76 5.88
N ARG A 424 25.71 -18.87 6.24
CA ARG A 424 24.78 -17.73 6.40
C ARG A 424 25.30 -16.70 7.40
N GLU A 425 25.88 -17.16 8.49
CA GLU A 425 26.42 -16.34 9.59
C GLU A 425 27.61 -15.49 9.12
N ASN A 426 28.36 -16.01 8.15
CA ASN A 426 29.53 -15.37 7.56
C ASN A 426 29.18 -14.50 6.32
N CYS A 427 27.92 -14.53 5.88
CA CYS A 427 27.38 -13.73 4.77
C CYS A 427 26.69 -12.45 5.26
N THR A 428 27.32 -11.73 6.19
CA THR A 428 26.70 -10.60 6.90
C THR A 428 27.33 -9.24 6.57
N ILE A 429 28.54 -9.23 6.01
CA ILE A 429 29.28 -8.00 5.71
C ILE A 429 28.88 -7.48 4.31
N PRO A 430 28.28 -6.27 4.19
CA PRO A 430 27.98 -5.66 2.90
C PRO A 430 29.25 -5.52 2.02
N PRO A 431 29.15 -5.70 0.69
CA PRO A 431 27.93 -5.86 -0.09
C PRO A 431 27.55 -7.34 -0.33
N ARG A 432 27.79 -8.23 0.64
CA ARG A 432 27.34 -9.63 0.58
C ARG A 432 25.90 -9.78 1.03
N ILE A 433 25.13 -10.61 0.33
CA ILE A 433 23.73 -10.92 0.67
C ILE A 433 23.53 -12.43 0.62
N TRP A 434 22.81 -12.95 1.62
CA TRP A 434 22.35 -14.33 1.66
C TRP A 434 21.01 -14.48 0.94
N TYR A 435 20.95 -15.36 -0.04
CA TYR A 435 19.72 -15.72 -0.74
C TYR A 435 19.33 -17.17 -0.42
N PRO A 436 18.03 -17.48 -0.31
CA PRO A 436 17.58 -18.88 -0.29
C PRO A 436 18.06 -19.68 -1.51
N GLY A 437 18.10 -19.06 -2.68
CA GLY A 437 18.51 -19.71 -3.93
C GLY A 437 17.51 -20.74 -4.44
N PHE A 438 17.81 -21.35 -5.60
CA PHE A 438 16.99 -22.44 -6.14
C PHE A 438 16.97 -23.63 -5.17
N GLY A 439 15.79 -24.22 -4.93
CA GLY A 439 15.61 -25.30 -3.96
C GLY A 439 15.74 -24.88 -2.49
N ARG A 440 15.95 -23.59 -2.20
CA ARG A 440 16.11 -23.03 -0.83
C ARG A 440 17.28 -23.60 -0.02
N HIS A 441 18.34 -24.08 -0.69
CA HIS A 441 19.54 -24.59 -0.01
C HIS A 441 20.41 -23.49 0.65
N GLY A 442 20.21 -22.23 0.27
CA GLY A 442 20.93 -21.09 0.77
C GLY A 442 22.26 -20.86 0.06
N GLU A 443 22.51 -19.63 -0.38
CA GLU A 443 23.76 -19.24 -1.02
C GLU A 443 24.13 -17.78 -0.71
N CYS A 444 25.44 -17.55 -0.53
CA CYS A 444 25.99 -16.22 -0.31
C CYS A 444 26.45 -15.63 -1.64
N HIS A 445 26.09 -14.38 -1.90
CA HIS A 445 26.51 -13.67 -3.11
C HIS A 445 27.22 -12.37 -2.75
N LEU A 446 28.32 -12.07 -3.45
CA LEU A 446 28.90 -10.73 -3.50
C LEU A 446 28.11 -9.92 -4.53
N THR A 447 27.38 -8.93 -4.05
CA THR A 447 26.34 -8.28 -4.85
C THR A 447 26.71 -6.86 -5.28
N THR A 448 26.15 -6.43 -6.42
CA THR A 448 26.44 -5.12 -7.04
C THR A 448 25.18 -4.31 -7.35
N GLN A 449 24.00 -4.91 -7.19
CA GLN A 449 22.73 -4.24 -7.44
C GLN A 449 22.49 -3.11 -6.44
N ASN A 450 21.79 -2.10 -6.93
CA ASN A 450 21.30 -1.02 -6.12
C ASN A 450 20.11 -0.31 -6.78
N ILE A 451 19.70 0.79 -6.16
CA ILE A 451 18.58 1.62 -6.57
C ILE A 451 19.00 3.07 -6.72
N SER A 452 18.45 3.76 -7.71
CA SER A 452 18.52 5.22 -7.81
C SER A 452 17.12 5.82 -7.79
N LEU A 453 17.01 7.07 -7.37
CA LEU A 453 15.70 7.73 -7.28
C LEU A 453 15.17 8.02 -8.67
N ALA A 454 13.92 7.64 -8.94
CA ALA A 454 13.19 8.05 -10.13
C ALA A 454 12.19 9.14 -9.72
N ILE A 455 12.63 10.40 -9.78
CA ILE A 455 11.80 11.58 -9.53
C ILE A 455 12.24 12.69 -10.47
N SER A 456 11.28 13.33 -11.12
CA SER A 456 11.60 14.34 -12.12
C SER A 456 12.48 15.46 -11.55
N PRO A 457 13.54 15.88 -12.26
CA PRO A 457 14.36 17.02 -11.87
C PRO A 457 13.58 18.34 -11.68
N ALA A 458 12.42 18.50 -12.33
CA ALA A 458 11.52 19.64 -12.13
C ALA A 458 11.17 19.87 -10.64
N PHE A 459 11.10 18.78 -9.87
CA PHE A 459 10.75 18.82 -8.45
C PHE A 459 11.98 18.92 -7.53
N LYS A 460 13.20 18.84 -8.07
CA LYS A 460 14.47 18.91 -7.33
C LYS A 460 15.11 20.29 -7.46
N ASP A 461 15.07 20.87 -8.65
CA ASP A 461 15.58 22.21 -8.92
C ASP A 461 14.59 23.26 -8.38
N THR A 462 15.04 24.05 -7.39
CA THR A 462 14.22 25.09 -6.75
C THR A 462 13.91 26.24 -7.69
N ASN A 463 14.71 26.44 -8.74
CA ASN A 463 14.58 27.53 -9.71
C ASN A 463 14.02 27.06 -11.05
N TYR A 464 13.46 25.85 -11.10
CA TYR A 464 12.96 25.27 -12.35
C TYR A 464 11.83 26.11 -12.95
N ASN A 465 11.98 26.50 -14.22
CA ASN A 465 10.92 27.13 -14.97
C ASN A 465 9.87 26.09 -15.39
N TRP A 466 8.73 26.07 -14.69
CA TRP A 466 7.59 25.19 -14.94
C TRP A 466 6.95 25.33 -16.31
N THR A 467 7.20 26.44 -17.01
CA THR A 467 6.71 26.65 -18.39
C THR A 467 7.63 26.09 -19.47
N SER A 468 8.84 25.66 -19.10
CA SER A 468 9.85 25.19 -20.07
C SER A 468 9.49 23.86 -20.74
N GLY A 469 8.67 23.02 -20.08
CA GLY A 469 8.39 21.66 -20.55
C GLY A 469 9.61 20.74 -20.62
N ARG A 470 10.75 21.14 -20.04
CA ARG A 470 12.02 20.39 -20.15
C ARG A 470 11.97 19.07 -19.39
N TYR A 471 11.49 19.08 -18.16
CA TYR A 471 11.37 17.91 -17.30
C TYR A 471 9.90 17.57 -17.04
N SER A 472 9.64 16.26 -16.87
CA SER A 472 8.32 15.71 -16.55
C SER A 472 7.70 16.36 -15.31
N THR A 473 6.40 16.62 -15.31
CA THR A 473 5.70 17.27 -14.18
C THR A 473 4.52 16.46 -13.67
N TRP A 474 4.51 15.15 -13.91
CA TRP A 474 3.41 14.28 -13.47
C TRP A 474 3.26 14.26 -11.94
N THR A 475 2.03 14.48 -11.49
CA THR A 475 1.61 14.38 -10.09
C THR A 475 0.35 13.53 -10.00
N GLU A 476 0.22 12.77 -8.93
CA GLU A 476 -0.96 11.94 -8.65
C GLU A 476 -1.78 12.61 -7.53
N SER A 477 -3.11 12.65 -7.70
CA SER A 477 -4.02 13.09 -6.65
C SER A 477 -3.96 12.11 -5.48
N THR A 478 -4.05 12.58 -4.24
CA THR A 478 -4.16 11.68 -3.09
C THR A 478 -5.64 11.36 -2.80
N TRP A 479 -5.92 10.16 -2.31
CA TRP A 479 -7.27 9.73 -1.88
C TRP A 479 -7.21 8.99 -0.55
N SER A 480 -8.27 9.09 0.27
CA SER A 480 -8.33 8.45 1.59
C SER A 480 -8.76 6.97 1.52
N ALA A 481 -9.79 6.66 0.73
CA ALA A 481 -10.25 5.31 0.42
C ALA A 481 -11.19 5.37 -0.80
N ILE A 482 -10.99 4.46 -1.76
CA ILE A 482 -11.89 4.29 -2.91
C ILE A 482 -12.77 3.07 -2.63
N SER A 483 -14.09 3.25 -2.68
CA SER A 483 -15.03 2.16 -2.46
C SER A 483 -16.23 2.24 -3.42
N ALA A 484 -16.62 1.08 -3.92
CA ALA A 484 -17.86 0.89 -4.65
C ALA A 484 -18.80 0.06 -3.77
N ARG A 485 -20.07 0.47 -3.70
CA ARG A 485 -21.13 -0.30 -3.04
C ARG A 485 -22.39 -0.31 -3.89
N ILE A 486 -23.03 -1.47 -3.91
CA ILE A 486 -24.33 -1.68 -4.55
C ILE A 486 -25.36 -1.79 -3.42
N PHE A 487 -26.44 -1.04 -3.53
CA PHE A 487 -27.55 -1.10 -2.59
C PHE A 487 -28.87 -0.84 -3.30
N LEU A 488 -29.96 -1.27 -2.67
CA LEU A 488 -31.30 -0.94 -3.14
C LEU A 488 -31.62 0.47 -2.67
N ARG A 489 -31.99 1.34 -3.62
CA ARG A 489 -32.43 2.70 -3.30
C ARG A 489 -33.97 2.68 -3.18
N PRO A 490 -34.55 3.11 -2.06
CA PRO A 490 -36.00 3.27 -1.97
C PRO A 490 -36.47 4.36 -2.93
N SER A 491 -37.71 4.30 -3.38
CA SER A 491 -38.25 5.33 -4.24
C SER A 491 -38.42 6.64 -3.48
N THR A 492 -38.34 7.76 -4.20
CA THR A 492 -38.52 9.10 -3.62
C THR A 492 -39.88 9.27 -2.96
N HIS A 493 -40.91 8.54 -3.42
CA HIS A 493 -42.22 8.51 -2.79
C HIS A 493 -42.18 7.82 -1.42
N HIS A 494 -41.45 6.71 -1.31
CA HIS A 494 -41.26 6.02 -0.05
C HIS A 494 -40.46 6.87 0.94
N GLU A 495 -39.36 7.48 0.49
CA GLU A 495 -38.55 8.41 1.30
C GLU A 495 -39.39 9.61 1.82
N ALA A 496 -40.16 10.24 0.94
CA ALA A 496 -41.01 11.38 1.30
C ALA A 496 -42.15 10.98 2.27
N LEU A 497 -42.76 9.81 2.05
CA LEU A 497 -43.79 9.27 2.93
C LEU A 497 -43.23 8.98 4.33
N THR A 498 -42.07 8.31 4.42
CA THR A 498 -41.41 8.04 5.70
C THR A 498 -41.07 9.33 6.44
N LEU A 499 -40.54 10.35 5.74
CA LEU A 499 -40.25 11.65 6.34
C LEU A 499 -41.51 12.35 6.85
N ALA A 500 -42.59 12.37 6.07
CA ALA A 500 -43.86 13.00 6.44
C ALA A 500 -44.50 12.31 7.65
N LEU A 501 -44.48 10.97 7.69
CA LEU A 501 -44.91 10.19 8.85
C LEU A 501 -44.08 10.50 10.10
N GLY A 502 -42.75 10.52 9.98
CA GLY A 502 -41.85 10.84 11.10
C GLY A 502 -42.10 12.24 11.68
N LEU A 503 -42.26 13.24 10.81
CA LEU A 503 -42.60 14.61 11.24
C LEU A 503 -43.98 14.67 11.90
N THR A 504 -44.96 13.95 11.37
CA THR A 504 -46.31 13.89 11.95
C THR A 504 -46.26 13.30 13.36
N ILE A 505 -45.60 12.15 13.53
CA ILE A 505 -45.44 11.48 14.83
C ILE A 505 -44.75 12.42 15.83
N MET A 506 -43.66 13.08 15.43
CA MET A 506 -42.95 14.05 16.27
C MET A 506 -43.84 15.22 16.71
N ILE A 507 -44.63 15.79 15.78
CA ILE A 507 -45.55 16.89 16.06
C ILE A 507 -46.72 16.44 16.93
N THR A 508 -47.19 15.20 16.81
CA THR A 508 -48.31 14.70 17.61
C THR A 508 -47.88 14.22 19.00
N GLU A 509 -46.71 13.60 19.15
CA GLU A 509 -46.31 12.97 20.41
C GLU A 509 -45.62 13.94 21.38
N VAL A 510 -44.78 14.87 20.88
CA VAL A 510 -44.03 15.79 21.74
C VAL A 510 -44.93 16.79 22.48
N PRO A 511 -45.96 17.39 21.86
CA PRO A 511 -46.90 18.26 22.57
C PRO A 511 -47.80 17.52 23.56
N ILE A 512 -48.11 16.23 23.34
CA ILE A 512 -48.90 15.44 24.31
C ILE A 512 -48.13 15.28 25.64
N LEU A 513 -46.79 15.20 25.60
CA LEU A 513 -45.96 15.19 26.80
C LEU A 513 -46.04 16.50 27.60
N LEU A 514 -46.33 17.65 26.95
CA LEU A 514 -46.55 18.93 27.63
C LEU A 514 -47.90 18.98 28.39
N PHE A 515 -48.89 18.18 27.97
CA PHE A 515 -50.21 18.10 28.61
C PHE A 515 -50.36 16.91 29.57
N LEU A 516 -49.37 16.01 29.62
CA LEU A 516 -49.34 14.93 30.60
C LEU A 516 -49.13 15.51 32.01
N PRO A 517 -50.01 15.21 32.98
CA PRO A 517 -49.83 15.66 34.35
C PRO A 517 -48.44 15.26 34.87
N ILE A 518 -47.71 16.19 35.49
CA ILE A 518 -46.35 15.97 36.02
C ILE A 518 -46.26 14.69 36.89
N PHE A 519 -47.35 14.33 37.59
CA PHE A 519 -47.40 13.13 38.42
C PHE A 519 -47.24 11.83 37.62
N CYS A 520 -47.70 11.78 36.36
CA CYS A 520 -47.53 10.62 35.48
C CYS A 520 -46.07 10.45 35.06
N ILE A 521 -45.39 11.57 34.73
CA ILE A 521 -43.97 11.58 34.38
C ILE A 521 -43.11 11.23 35.61
N GLU A 522 -43.42 11.81 36.77
CA GLU A 522 -42.78 11.48 38.04
C GLU A 522 -42.92 9.99 38.37
N ARG A 523 -44.14 9.44 38.30
CA ARG A 523 -44.39 8.04 38.69
C ARG A 523 -43.88 7.03 37.66
N GLY A 524 -44.05 7.32 36.36
CA GLY A 524 -43.79 6.38 35.27
C GLY A 524 -42.34 6.37 34.78
N TYR A 525 -41.61 7.48 34.91
CA TYR A 525 -40.26 7.62 34.34
C TYR A 525 -39.24 8.09 35.38
N LEU A 526 -39.45 9.25 36.01
CA LEU A 526 -38.43 9.85 36.88
C LEU A 526 -38.19 9.04 38.16
N LYS A 527 -39.22 8.48 38.79
CA LYS A 527 -39.08 7.68 40.02
C LYS A 527 -38.34 6.35 39.76
N PRO A 528 -38.67 5.54 38.73
CA PRO A 528 -37.86 4.39 38.35
C PRO A 528 -36.39 4.72 38.09
N MET A 529 -36.08 5.81 37.38
CA MET A 529 -34.70 6.23 37.14
C MET A 529 -34.00 6.69 38.43
N ARG A 530 -34.72 7.36 39.33
CA ARG A 530 -34.20 7.75 40.65
C ARG A 530 -33.82 6.53 41.50
N PHE A 531 -34.60 5.44 41.43
CA PHE A 531 -34.25 4.19 42.08
C PHE A 531 -33.02 3.52 41.45
N GLN A 532 -32.88 3.57 40.13
CA GLN A 532 -31.70 3.07 39.44
C GLN A 532 -30.44 3.86 39.84
N ALA A 533 -30.53 5.19 39.91
CA ALA A 533 -29.45 6.04 40.40
C ALA A 533 -29.09 5.77 41.87
N ALA A 534 -30.09 5.59 42.74
CA ALA A 534 -29.86 5.16 44.13
C ALA A 534 -29.18 3.78 44.21
N GLY A 535 -29.53 2.87 43.28
CA GLY A 535 -28.87 1.58 43.11
C GLY A 535 -27.40 1.73 42.74
N THR A 536 -27.03 2.69 41.89
CA THR A 536 -25.62 2.99 41.54
C THR A 536 -24.85 3.47 42.77
N LEU A 537 -25.46 4.32 43.61
CA LEU A 537 -24.85 4.75 44.88
C LEU A 537 -24.62 3.57 45.82
N LEU A 538 -25.63 2.72 46.02
CA LEU A 538 -25.54 1.54 46.88
C LEU A 538 -24.51 0.53 46.36
N ALA A 539 -24.45 0.33 45.04
CA ALA A 539 -23.49 -0.56 44.40
C ALA A 539 -22.05 -0.07 44.65
N GLY A 540 -21.79 1.24 44.63
CA GLY A 540 -20.49 1.78 45.01
C GLY A 540 -20.07 1.43 46.44
N GLU A 541 -20.98 1.59 47.41
CA GLU A 541 -20.73 1.22 48.82
C GLU A 541 -20.48 -0.28 48.99
N LEU A 542 -21.29 -1.09 48.31
CA LEU A 542 -21.14 -2.54 48.29
C LEU A 542 -19.83 -2.95 47.63
N ALA A 543 -19.41 -2.31 46.54
CA ALA A 543 -18.14 -2.59 45.89
C ALA A 543 -16.95 -2.32 46.81
N LEU A 544 -16.96 -1.22 47.58
CA LEU A 544 -15.90 -0.93 48.55
C LEU A 544 -15.86 -1.98 49.69
N SER A 545 -17.02 -2.40 50.19
CA SER A 545 -17.10 -3.36 51.30
C SER A 545 -16.90 -4.82 50.87
N GLN A 546 -17.33 -5.20 49.66
CA GLN A 546 -17.34 -6.59 49.17
C GLN A 546 -16.29 -6.86 48.07
N GLY A 547 -15.68 -5.82 47.49
CA GLY A 547 -14.73 -5.90 46.38
C GLY A 547 -15.38 -5.76 45.00
N TRP A 548 -16.68 -5.98 44.86
CA TRP A 548 -17.41 -5.73 43.62
C TRP A 548 -18.92 -5.53 43.86
N ALA A 549 -19.59 -4.87 42.93
CA ALA A 549 -21.06 -4.82 42.85
C ALA A 549 -21.52 -4.57 41.42
N ILE A 550 -22.73 -5.00 41.07
CA ILE A 550 -23.34 -4.78 39.74
C ILE A 550 -24.71 -4.13 39.94
N ASN A 551 -24.96 -2.98 39.31
CA ASN A 551 -26.29 -2.37 39.23
C ASN A 551 -26.85 -2.52 37.81
N LEU A 552 -27.95 -3.27 37.68
CA LEU A 552 -28.53 -3.61 36.38
C LEU A 552 -29.15 -2.42 35.63
N GLY A 553 -29.53 -1.36 36.34
CA GLY A 553 -30.21 -0.20 35.75
C GLY A 553 -29.39 1.10 35.73
N GLY A 554 -28.14 1.06 36.20
CA GLY A 554 -27.28 2.24 36.23
C GLY A 554 -26.51 2.47 34.93
N GLY A 555 -25.73 3.54 34.90
CA GLY A 555 -24.84 3.87 33.78
C GLY A 555 -25.32 5.05 32.96
N PHE A 556 -25.91 6.05 33.61
CA PHE A 556 -26.50 7.22 32.95
C PHE A 556 -25.43 8.25 32.56
N HIS A 557 -24.54 7.85 31.66
CA HIS A 557 -23.30 8.55 31.33
C HIS A 557 -23.46 9.86 30.52
N HIS A 558 -24.66 10.16 30.00
CA HIS A 558 -24.92 11.37 29.21
C HIS A 558 -25.44 12.56 30.03
N CYS A 559 -25.94 12.33 31.25
CA CYS A 559 -26.42 13.40 32.12
C CYS A 559 -25.23 14.01 32.85
N SER A 560 -25.09 15.34 32.81
CA SER A 560 -24.18 16.11 33.66
C SER A 560 -24.91 16.61 34.91
N GLY A 561 -24.18 17.19 35.87
CA GLY A 561 -24.75 17.72 37.11
C GLY A 561 -25.78 18.84 36.91
N ASP A 562 -25.75 19.53 35.77
CA ASP A 562 -26.60 20.67 35.44
C ASP A 562 -27.57 20.41 34.28
N LYS A 563 -27.46 19.27 33.58
CA LYS A 563 -28.21 19.02 32.34
C LYS A 563 -28.43 17.52 32.07
N GLY A 564 -29.67 17.16 31.74
CA GLY A 564 -29.99 15.85 31.16
C GLY A 564 -29.46 15.70 29.73
N GLY A 565 -29.10 14.49 29.32
CA GLY A 565 -28.53 14.20 28.00
C GLY A 565 -28.88 12.80 27.53
N GLY A 566 -29.05 12.61 26.22
CA GLY A 566 -29.55 11.35 25.67
C GLY A 566 -30.85 10.89 26.34
N PHE A 567 -30.85 9.66 26.86
CA PHE A 567 -31.94 9.10 27.66
C PHE A 567 -31.74 9.21 29.18
N CYS A 568 -30.73 9.99 29.61
CA CYS A 568 -30.28 10.08 30.99
C CYS A 568 -30.84 11.33 31.68
N ALA A 569 -31.70 11.13 32.69
CA ALA A 569 -32.30 12.20 33.49
C ALA A 569 -31.52 12.53 34.79
N TYR A 570 -30.70 11.59 35.27
CA TYR A 570 -29.90 11.76 36.49
C TYR A 570 -28.45 11.35 36.21
N ALA A 571 -27.49 12.12 36.69
CA ALA A 571 -26.05 11.85 36.55
C ALA A 571 -25.57 10.84 37.61
N ASP A 572 -26.00 9.59 37.52
CA ASP A 572 -25.76 8.58 38.57
C ASP A 572 -24.28 8.27 38.79
N ILE A 573 -23.48 8.20 37.72
CA ILE A 573 -22.01 8.04 37.78
C ILE A 573 -21.39 9.22 38.53
N SER A 574 -21.75 10.46 38.17
CA SER A 574 -21.21 11.65 38.83
C SER A 574 -21.60 11.74 40.30
N LEU A 575 -22.85 11.42 40.63
CA LEU A 575 -23.33 11.36 42.01
C LEU A 575 -22.58 10.31 42.83
N LEU A 576 -22.32 9.14 42.26
CA LEU A 576 -21.54 8.08 42.90
C LEU A 576 -20.12 8.55 43.19
N ILE A 577 -19.42 9.09 42.19
CA ILE A 577 -18.04 9.54 42.34
C ILE A 577 -17.93 10.62 43.41
N ARG A 578 -18.82 11.62 43.38
CA ARG A 578 -18.87 12.67 44.41
C ARG A 578 -19.10 12.08 45.81
N LYS A 579 -20.02 11.13 45.94
CA LYS A 579 -20.31 10.45 47.21
C LYS A 579 -19.10 9.67 47.74
N LEU A 580 -18.38 8.94 46.89
CA LEU A 580 -17.19 8.18 47.29
C LEU A 580 -16.02 9.09 47.69
N MET A 581 -15.94 10.29 47.12
CA MET A 581 -14.90 11.27 47.48
C MET A 581 -15.15 11.96 48.83
N THR A 582 -16.40 11.99 49.30
CA THR A 582 -16.79 12.61 50.58
C THR A 582 -16.76 11.63 51.75
N ASP A 583 -16.84 12.14 52.99
CA ASP A 583 -16.94 11.31 54.19
C ASP A 583 -18.20 10.42 54.16
N PRO A 584 -18.13 9.17 54.65
CA PRO A 584 -17.00 8.57 55.39
C PRO A 584 -15.95 7.85 54.51
N TYR A 585 -16.07 7.90 53.17
CA TYR A 585 -15.27 7.07 52.27
C TYR A 585 -13.92 7.70 51.90
N GLY A 586 -13.91 9.00 51.58
CA GLY A 586 -12.67 9.76 51.33
C GLY A 586 -11.80 9.25 50.19
N ILE A 587 -12.38 8.60 49.17
CA ILE A 587 -11.66 8.07 48.01
C ILE A 587 -11.05 9.20 47.20
N ARG A 588 -9.77 9.09 46.82
CA ARG A 588 -9.02 10.15 46.13
C ARG A 588 -8.64 9.81 44.69
N ARG A 589 -8.69 8.55 44.29
CA ARG A 589 -8.34 8.11 42.93
C ARG A 589 -9.41 7.19 42.39
N ILE A 590 -10.21 7.66 41.44
CA ILE A 590 -11.31 6.90 40.85
C ILE A 590 -11.05 6.76 39.35
N MET A 591 -11.18 5.55 38.81
CA MET A 591 -11.10 5.34 37.36
C MET A 591 -12.48 5.03 36.81
N ILE A 592 -12.89 5.78 35.79
CA ILE A 592 -14.03 5.43 34.95
C ILE A 592 -13.50 4.65 33.75
N VAL A 593 -14.07 3.46 33.55
CA VAL A 593 -13.88 2.64 32.35
C VAL A 593 -15.24 2.66 31.64
N ASP A 594 -15.40 3.52 30.63
CA ASP A 594 -16.61 3.57 29.83
C ASP A 594 -16.41 2.82 28.52
N LEU A 595 -17.17 1.74 28.34
CA LEU A 595 -17.16 0.86 27.18
C LEU A 595 -18.53 0.80 26.49
N ASP A 596 -19.38 1.79 26.73
CA ASP A 596 -20.57 2.07 25.94
C ASP A 596 -20.21 2.53 24.52
N ALA A 597 -21.07 2.27 23.54
CA ALA A 597 -20.80 2.67 22.17
C ALA A 597 -20.78 4.20 22.00
N HIS A 598 -21.51 4.93 22.86
CA HIS A 598 -21.58 6.38 22.85
C HIS A 598 -20.55 7.00 23.81
N GLN A 599 -20.06 8.19 23.48
CA GLN A 599 -19.17 8.95 24.36
C GLN A 599 -19.89 9.33 25.66
N GLY A 600 -19.24 9.13 26.81
CA GLY A 600 -19.74 9.41 28.16
C GLY A 600 -19.75 10.88 28.56
N ASN A 601 -20.23 11.76 27.67
CA ASN A 601 -20.07 13.22 27.76
C ASN A 601 -20.60 13.89 29.05
N GLY A 602 -21.52 13.25 29.79
CA GLY A 602 -22.06 13.79 31.03
C GLY A 602 -21.02 13.81 32.14
N HIS A 603 -20.47 12.65 32.48
CA HIS A 603 -19.44 12.55 33.53
C HIS A 603 -18.09 13.15 33.08
N GLU A 604 -17.79 13.14 31.78
CA GLU A 604 -16.64 13.86 31.23
C GLU A 604 -16.68 15.36 31.54
N ARG A 605 -17.83 16.02 31.33
CA ARG A 605 -18.01 17.44 31.67
C ARG A 605 -17.88 17.68 33.17
N ASP A 606 -18.47 16.81 33.99
CA ASP A 606 -18.48 16.98 35.45
C ASP A 606 -17.09 16.86 36.11
N PHE A 607 -16.14 16.18 35.46
CA PHE A 607 -14.81 15.89 36.00
C PHE A 607 -13.65 16.37 35.12
N MET A 608 -13.90 17.21 34.11
CA MET A 608 -12.85 17.69 33.19
C MET A 608 -11.68 18.42 33.86
N ASP A 609 -11.93 19.02 35.03
CA ASP A 609 -10.94 19.75 35.82
C ASP A 609 -10.56 19.03 37.13
N ASP A 610 -10.88 17.74 37.29
CA ASP A 610 -10.62 16.97 38.51
C ASP A 610 -9.64 15.82 38.28
N ASP A 611 -8.36 16.04 38.57
CA ASP A 611 -7.28 15.06 38.38
C ASP A 611 -7.41 13.78 39.24
N ARG A 612 -8.34 13.77 40.20
CA ARG A 612 -8.67 12.59 41.01
C ARG A 612 -9.48 11.55 40.22
N VAL A 613 -10.03 11.93 39.07
CA VAL A 613 -10.81 11.04 38.19
C VAL A 613 -10.02 10.76 36.91
N PHE A 614 -9.78 9.48 36.64
CA PHE A 614 -9.18 9.04 35.39
C PHE A 614 -10.26 8.48 34.47
N ILE A 615 -10.41 9.05 33.27
CA ILE A 615 -11.42 8.60 32.30
C ILE A 615 -10.73 7.85 31.16
N LEU A 616 -11.03 6.55 31.07
CA LEU A 616 -10.84 5.74 29.89
C LEU A 616 -12.21 5.58 29.22
N ASP A 617 -12.36 6.13 28.02
CA ASP A 617 -13.58 5.98 27.22
C ASP A 617 -13.23 5.39 25.84
N MET A 618 -13.89 4.28 25.50
CA MET A 618 -13.77 3.57 24.23
C MET A 618 -15.11 3.47 23.50
N TYR A 619 -15.34 4.42 22.60
CA TYR A 619 -16.63 4.66 21.96
C TYR A 619 -16.52 4.80 20.43
N ASN A 620 -17.64 4.72 19.73
CA ASN A 620 -17.73 4.98 18.30
C ASN A 620 -17.77 6.50 18.04
N ALA A 621 -16.69 7.06 17.49
CA ALA A 621 -16.57 8.50 17.30
C ALA A 621 -17.52 9.09 16.23
N SER A 622 -18.23 8.24 15.49
CA SER A 622 -19.13 8.67 14.41
C SER A 622 -20.57 8.89 14.84
N ILE A 623 -20.94 8.50 16.08
CA ILE A 623 -22.31 8.56 16.59
C ILE A 623 -22.47 9.62 17.70
N TYR A 624 -23.70 9.79 18.20
CA TYR A 624 -24.01 10.72 19.29
C TYR A 624 -23.03 10.53 20.47
N PRO A 625 -22.64 11.59 21.20
CA PRO A 625 -22.97 13.02 21.08
C PRO A 625 -22.02 13.86 20.20
N ARG A 626 -20.80 13.38 19.92
CA ARG A 626 -19.71 14.16 19.26
C ARG A 626 -19.31 15.42 20.03
N ASP A 627 -19.29 15.32 21.35
CA ASP A 627 -19.04 16.44 22.24
C ASP A 627 -17.53 16.71 22.38
N LYS A 628 -17.00 17.61 21.56
CA LYS A 628 -15.57 17.90 21.50
C LYS A 628 -15.01 18.55 22.76
N GLU A 629 -15.85 19.23 23.54
CA GLU A 629 -15.44 19.91 24.77
C GLU A 629 -15.28 18.89 25.89
N ALA A 630 -16.32 18.07 26.12
CA ALA A 630 -16.28 16.98 27.09
C ALA A 630 -15.11 16.01 26.84
N LYS A 631 -14.84 15.74 25.55
CA LYS A 631 -13.75 14.87 25.07
C LYS A 631 -12.36 15.24 25.60
N VAL A 632 -12.14 16.49 26.03
CA VAL A 632 -10.88 16.94 26.62
C VAL A 632 -10.60 16.26 27.97
N ALA A 633 -11.64 15.90 28.72
CA ALA A 633 -11.54 15.20 30.00
C ALA A 633 -11.02 13.76 29.87
N ILE A 634 -11.14 13.16 28.68
CA ILE A 634 -10.81 11.76 28.45
C ILE A 634 -9.29 11.60 28.39
N ARG A 635 -8.69 11.21 29.52
CA ARG A 635 -7.23 11.00 29.62
C ARG A 635 -6.76 9.85 28.72
N ARG A 636 -7.55 8.78 28.63
CA ARG A 636 -7.27 7.65 27.73
C ARG A 636 -8.42 7.43 26.75
N LYS A 637 -8.41 8.21 25.67
CA LYS A 637 -9.43 8.14 24.62
C LYS A 637 -9.14 7.07 23.58
N VAL A 638 -10.12 6.21 23.29
CA VAL A 638 -10.04 5.19 22.24
C VAL A 638 -11.21 5.33 21.26
N GLU A 639 -10.98 6.02 20.15
CA GLU A 639 -12.01 6.21 19.12
C GLU A 639 -12.10 4.98 18.20
N LEU A 640 -13.27 4.34 18.21
CA LEU A 640 -13.61 3.21 17.36
C LEU A 640 -14.28 3.68 16.07
N ARG A 641 -14.10 2.89 15.01
CA ARG A 641 -14.78 3.11 13.72
C ARG A 641 -16.10 2.33 13.71
N PRO A 642 -17.11 2.77 12.94
CA PRO A 642 -18.30 1.98 12.71
C PRO A 642 -17.94 0.56 12.25
N PHE A 643 -18.73 -0.42 12.70
CA PHE A 643 -18.54 -1.85 12.41
C PHE A 643 -17.23 -2.46 12.94
N THR A 644 -16.61 -1.87 13.97
CA THR A 644 -15.47 -2.51 14.67
C THR A 644 -15.93 -3.87 15.22
N GLN A 645 -15.17 -4.92 14.93
CA GLN A 645 -15.44 -6.31 15.33
C GLN A 645 -14.56 -6.76 16.50
N ASP A 646 -14.89 -7.90 17.09
CA ASP A 646 -14.30 -8.50 18.29
C ASP A 646 -12.77 -8.39 18.37
N ARG A 647 -12.05 -8.80 17.32
CA ARG A 647 -10.59 -8.85 17.35
C ARG A 647 -9.97 -7.48 17.56
N GLU A 648 -10.46 -6.47 16.84
CA GLU A 648 -9.97 -5.10 16.97
C GLU A 648 -10.41 -4.49 18.31
N TYR A 649 -11.69 -4.69 18.66
CA TYR A 649 -12.26 -4.16 19.90
C TYR A 649 -11.52 -4.67 21.14
N LEU A 650 -11.38 -5.99 21.29
CA LEU A 650 -10.73 -6.62 22.45
C LEU A 650 -9.22 -6.31 22.49
N HIS A 651 -8.57 -6.21 21.33
CA HIS A 651 -7.15 -5.81 21.29
C HIS A 651 -6.95 -4.38 21.79
N LYS A 652 -7.80 -3.44 21.34
CA LYS A 652 -7.78 -2.05 21.81
C LYS A 652 -8.11 -1.95 23.29
N LEU A 653 -9.12 -2.69 23.77
CA LEU A 653 -9.46 -2.75 25.18
C LEU A 653 -8.27 -3.18 26.03
N ARG A 654 -7.69 -4.36 25.76
CA ARG A 654 -6.57 -4.91 26.54
C ARG A 654 -5.43 -3.91 26.61
N THR A 655 -4.99 -3.41 25.45
CA THR A 655 -3.86 -2.49 25.34
C THR A 655 -4.08 -1.19 26.12
N ASN A 656 -5.28 -0.60 26.03
CA ASN A 656 -5.54 0.69 26.65
C ASN A 656 -5.91 0.59 28.12
N LEU A 657 -6.58 -0.48 28.53
CA LEU A 657 -6.89 -0.73 29.94
C LEU A 657 -5.62 -1.06 30.74
N ASP A 658 -4.72 -1.89 30.17
CA ASP A 658 -3.42 -2.18 30.80
C ASP A 658 -2.58 -0.91 30.96
N ALA A 659 -2.57 -0.05 29.93
CA ALA A 659 -1.88 1.23 29.99
C ALA A 659 -2.51 2.20 31.00
N ALA A 660 -3.84 2.28 31.07
CA ALA A 660 -4.55 3.14 32.02
C ALA A 660 -4.26 2.74 33.47
N LEU A 661 -4.27 1.44 33.78
CA LEU A 661 -3.95 0.92 35.12
C LEU A 661 -2.46 1.09 35.49
N ALA A 662 -1.58 1.19 34.49
CA ALA A 662 -0.17 1.52 34.71
C ALA A 662 0.05 3.03 34.95
N GLU A 663 -0.74 3.88 34.29
CA GLU A 663 -0.67 5.34 34.40
C GLU A 663 -1.33 5.87 35.67
N PHE A 664 -2.39 5.21 36.14
CA PHE A 664 -3.20 5.63 37.26
C PHE A 664 -3.46 4.46 38.20
N SER A 665 -3.32 4.68 39.51
CA SER A 665 -3.56 3.67 40.54
C SER A 665 -4.90 3.91 41.24
N PRO A 666 -6.04 3.50 40.63
CA PRO A 666 -7.35 3.78 41.21
C PRO A 666 -7.59 2.97 42.49
N GLU A 667 -8.37 3.57 43.39
CA GLU A 667 -8.88 2.94 44.61
C GLU A 667 -10.23 2.27 44.36
N VAL A 668 -10.91 2.64 43.27
CA VAL A 668 -12.16 2.04 42.79
C VAL A 668 -12.29 2.27 41.29
N ILE A 669 -12.84 1.27 40.58
CA ILE A 669 -13.19 1.35 39.17
C ILE A 669 -14.71 1.45 39.04
N VAL A 670 -15.20 2.50 38.38
CA VAL A 670 -16.57 2.60 37.88
C VAL A 670 -16.57 2.12 36.43
N TYR A 671 -17.10 0.91 36.21
CA TYR A 671 -17.13 0.28 34.91
C TYR A 671 -18.53 0.43 34.28
N ASN A 672 -18.63 1.25 33.22
CA ASN A 672 -19.84 1.38 32.42
C ASN A 672 -19.78 0.41 31.22
N ALA A 673 -20.61 -0.62 31.27
CA ALA A 673 -20.50 -1.82 30.44
C ALA A 673 -21.54 -1.86 29.30
N GLY A 674 -21.74 -0.74 28.60
CA GLY A 674 -22.81 -0.55 27.61
C GLY A 674 -22.91 -1.67 26.58
N THR A 675 -24.10 -2.24 26.40
CA THR A 675 -24.29 -3.38 25.46
C THR A 675 -24.71 -2.98 24.06
N ASP A 676 -24.79 -1.69 23.78
CA ASP A 676 -25.05 -1.13 22.45
C ASP A 676 -23.87 -1.27 21.47
N ILE A 677 -22.73 -1.81 21.92
CA ILE A 677 -21.64 -2.24 21.04
C ILE A 677 -21.97 -3.49 20.21
N LEU A 678 -23.07 -4.19 20.54
CA LEU A 678 -23.50 -5.43 19.90
C LEU A 678 -23.77 -5.26 18.40
N ASP A 679 -23.41 -6.28 17.63
CA ASP A 679 -23.76 -6.36 16.22
C ASP A 679 -25.28 -6.30 16.03
N GLY A 680 -25.71 -5.40 15.14
CA GLY A 680 -27.11 -5.11 14.88
C GLY A 680 -27.78 -4.13 15.86
N ASP A 681 -27.06 -3.59 16.86
CA ASP A 681 -27.63 -2.54 17.70
C ASP A 681 -27.96 -1.28 16.86
N PRO A 682 -29.19 -0.75 16.96
CA PRO A 682 -29.64 0.35 16.10
C PRO A 682 -28.95 1.69 16.36
N LEU A 683 -28.30 1.88 17.52
CA LEU A 683 -27.73 3.16 17.92
C LEU A 683 -26.19 3.13 18.04
N GLY A 684 -25.59 2.01 18.46
CA GLY A 684 -24.13 1.94 18.66
C GLY A 684 -23.27 1.76 17.40
N ALA A 685 -23.83 1.17 16.34
CA ALA A 685 -23.18 1.00 15.03
C ALA A 685 -21.77 0.35 15.08
N LEU A 686 -21.53 -0.54 16.04
CA LEU A 686 -20.39 -1.45 16.09
C LEU A 686 -20.82 -2.86 15.65
N ALA A 687 -19.88 -3.80 15.58
CA ALA A 687 -20.13 -5.17 15.14
C ALA A 687 -19.51 -6.19 16.11
N VAL A 688 -19.66 -5.96 17.41
CA VAL A 688 -19.15 -6.86 18.46
C VAL A 688 -20.15 -7.99 18.68
N SER A 689 -19.67 -9.24 18.68
CA SER A 689 -20.51 -10.40 18.90
C SER A 689 -20.93 -10.53 20.38
N PRO A 690 -21.98 -11.33 20.70
CA PRO A 690 -22.31 -11.68 22.08
C PRO A 690 -21.11 -12.22 22.88
N ASP A 691 -20.29 -13.08 22.26
CA ASP A 691 -19.08 -13.62 22.90
C ASP A 691 -18.01 -12.54 23.10
N GLY A 692 -17.94 -11.56 22.20
CA GLY A 692 -17.08 -10.38 22.33
C GLY A 692 -17.45 -9.54 23.55
N VAL A 693 -18.74 -9.35 23.83
CA VAL A 693 -19.24 -8.63 25.03
C VAL A 693 -18.89 -9.40 26.31
N ILE A 694 -19.12 -10.72 26.33
CA ILE A 694 -18.78 -11.58 27.47
C ILE A 694 -17.27 -11.53 27.75
N GLN A 695 -16.45 -11.59 26.70
CA GLN A 695 -14.99 -11.47 26.82
C GLN A 695 -14.57 -10.08 27.30
N ARG A 696 -15.18 -9.01 26.80
CA ARG A 696 -14.91 -7.64 27.25
C ARG A 696 -15.07 -7.51 28.76
N ASP A 697 -16.21 -7.95 29.30
CA ASP A 697 -16.50 -7.85 30.73
C ASP A 697 -15.53 -8.72 31.55
N GLU A 698 -15.19 -9.92 31.05
CA GLU A 698 -14.18 -10.79 31.64
C GLU A 698 -12.80 -10.11 31.74
N GLU A 699 -12.36 -9.42 30.68
CA GLU A 699 -11.06 -8.73 30.65
C GLU A 699 -10.98 -7.59 31.66
N VAL A 700 -12.08 -6.84 31.85
CA VAL A 700 -12.16 -5.74 32.82
C VAL A 700 -12.13 -6.29 34.25
N PHE A 701 -13.00 -7.25 34.57
CA PHE A 701 -13.05 -7.86 35.91
C PHE A 701 -11.75 -8.58 36.26
N ARG A 702 -11.16 -9.33 35.33
CA ARG A 702 -9.88 -10.01 35.55
C ARG A 702 -8.79 -9.04 36.00
N ARG A 703 -8.69 -7.87 35.36
CA ARG A 703 -7.70 -6.85 35.70
C ARG A 703 -7.99 -6.18 37.04
N ALA A 704 -9.25 -5.80 37.29
CA ALA A 704 -9.67 -5.20 38.55
C ALA A 704 -9.36 -6.13 39.74
N ILE A 705 -9.76 -7.40 39.64
CA ILE A 705 -9.51 -8.42 40.68
C ILE A 705 -8.01 -8.70 40.84
N SER A 706 -7.25 -8.83 39.75
CA SER A 706 -5.80 -9.06 39.80
C SER A 706 -5.07 -7.90 40.47
N ALA A 707 -5.52 -6.67 40.25
CA ALA A 707 -5.00 -5.47 40.88
C ALA A 707 -5.58 -5.21 42.29
N LYS A 708 -6.51 -6.05 42.77
CA LYS A 708 -7.23 -5.91 44.05
C LYS A 708 -7.98 -4.58 44.18
N ILE A 709 -8.53 -4.09 43.08
CA ILE A 709 -9.27 -2.82 43.01
C ILE A 709 -10.77 -3.12 43.03
N PRO A 710 -11.52 -2.56 44.00
CA PRO A 710 -12.98 -2.60 44.00
C PRO A 710 -13.58 -2.15 42.67
N ILE A 711 -14.57 -2.88 42.16
CA ILE A 711 -15.22 -2.56 40.87
C ILE A 711 -16.74 -2.48 41.01
N VAL A 712 -17.33 -1.39 40.52
CA VAL A 712 -18.77 -1.23 40.35
C VAL A 712 -19.11 -1.27 38.88
N MET A 713 -19.88 -2.27 38.47
CA MET A 713 -20.34 -2.43 37.09
C MET A 713 -21.75 -1.85 36.94
N LEU A 714 -21.90 -0.98 35.94
CA LEU A 714 -23.15 -0.40 35.49
C LEU A 714 -23.39 -0.88 34.07
N LEU A 715 -24.62 -1.21 33.70
CA LEU A 715 -24.85 -1.89 32.44
C LEU A 715 -24.93 -0.95 31.25
N SER A 716 -25.65 0.16 31.33
CA SER A 716 -25.89 1.13 30.22
C SER A 716 -26.30 0.49 28.87
N GLY A 717 -26.75 1.33 27.95
CA GLY A 717 -26.96 0.98 26.54
C GLY A 717 -27.78 -0.30 26.30
N GLY A 718 -27.68 -0.83 25.08
CA GLY A 718 -28.35 -2.06 24.66
C GLY A 718 -29.80 -1.83 24.23
N TYR A 719 -30.00 -1.63 22.94
CA TYR A 719 -31.32 -1.34 22.36
C TYR A 719 -31.93 -2.55 21.64
N LEU A 720 -31.30 -3.72 21.81
CA LEU A 720 -31.77 -5.01 21.31
C LEU A 720 -32.45 -5.82 22.42
N ARG A 721 -33.52 -6.55 22.07
CA ARG A 721 -34.14 -7.52 22.99
C ARG A 721 -33.16 -8.61 23.44
N SER A 722 -32.20 -8.97 22.59
CA SER A 722 -31.15 -9.96 22.90
C SER A 722 -30.14 -9.45 23.93
N ALA A 723 -30.00 -8.14 24.14
CA ALA A 723 -29.02 -7.57 25.07
C ALA A 723 -29.19 -8.11 26.49
N ALA A 724 -30.43 -8.28 26.97
CA ALA A 724 -30.72 -8.84 28.28
C ALA A 724 -30.14 -10.27 28.47
N THR A 725 -30.20 -11.10 27.42
CA THR A 725 -29.63 -12.45 27.44
C THR A 725 -28.10 -12.39 27.46
N VAL A 726 -27.49 -11.48 26.69
CA VAL A 726 -26.03 -11.30 26.66
C VAL A 726 -25.51 -10.83 28.02
N ILE A 727 -26.18 -9.86 28.65
CA ILE A 727 -25.87 -9.38 30.00
C ILE A 727 -25.92 -10.53 31.00
N ALA A 728 -27.00 -11.30 31.00
CA ALA A 728 -27.16 -12.43 31.92
C ALA A 728 -26.02 -13.46 31.72
N ASN A 729 -25.71 -13.80 30.46
CA ASN A 729 -24.63 -14.72 30.12
C ASN A 729 -23.26 -14.19 30.55
N SER A 730 -23.02 -12.88 30.41
CA SER A 730 -21.79 -12.24 30.86
C SER A 730 -21.62 -12.35 32.38
N ILE A 731 -22.64 -12.02 33.15
CA ILE A 731 -22.60 -12.12 34.62
C ILE A 731 -22.42 -13.58 35.07
N LEU A 732 -23.10 -14.53 34.42
CA LEU A 732 -22.93 -15.95 34.67
C LEU A 732 -21.50 -16.42 34.34
N ASN A 733 -20.90 -15.92 33.25
CA ASN A 733 -19.50 -16.19 32.91
C ASN A 733 -18.54 -15.66 33.98
N LEU A 734 -18.72 -14.40 34.43
CA LEU A 734 -17.91 -13.82 35.50
C LEU A 734 -17.99 -14.66 36.79
N SER A 735 -19.19 -15.11 37.16
CA SER A 735 -19.39 -16.03 38.29
C SER A 735 -18.67 -17.37 38.09
N ALA A 736 -18.86 -18.01 36.93
CA ALA A 736 -18.26 -19.31 36.62
C ALA A 736 -16.73 -19.27 36.57
N LYS A 737 -16.14 -18.14 36.19
CA LYS A 737 -14.69 -17.90 36.17
C LYS A 737 -14.11 -17.50 37.53
N GLY A 738 -14.94 -17.39 38.56
CA GLY A 738 -14.51 -16.97 39.90
C GLY A 738 -14.12 -15.48 39.98
N LEU A 739 -14.58 -14.67 39.02
CA LEU A 739 -14.32 -13.22 38.98
C LEU A 739 -15.32 -12.41 39.81
N LEU A 740 -16.31 -13.08 40.41
CA LEU A 740 -17.24 -12.53 41.40
C LEU A 740 -17.03 -13.21 42.76
N PRO A 741 -15.84 -13.06 43.39
CA PRO A 741 -15.52 -13.76 44.63
C PRO A 741 -16.45 -13.29 45.75
N ARG A 742 -16.94 -14.22 46.57
CA ARG A 742 -17.60 -13.87 47.83
C ARG A 742 -16.52 -13.57 48.87
N ARG A 743 -16.54 -12.38 49.48
CA ARG A 743 -15.79 -12.16 50.72
C ARG A 743 -16.44 -13.04 51.80
N HIS A 744 -15.64 -13.90 52.42
CA HIS A 744 -16.03 -14.64 53.62
C HIS A 744 -16.01 -13.72 54.85
#